data_AF-A0AAW0EH69-F1
#
_entry.id   AF-A0AAW0EH69-F1
#
_cell.length_a   1.000
_cell.length_b   1.000
_cell.length_c   1.000
_cell.angle_alpha   90.00
_cell.angle_beta   90.00
_cell.angle_gamma   90.00
#
_symmetry.space_group_name_H-M   'P 1'
#
loop_
_entity.id
_entity.type
_entity.pdbx_description
1 polymer ?
#
loop_
_entity_poly.entity_id
_entity_poly.type
_entity_poly.pdbx_seq_one_letter_code
_entity_poly.pdbx_strand_id
1 'polypeptide(L)'
;MELRGVIQRHPNAAIIPAVATSAVFGLTLTPTLLPVVLTLSLLLFYGPILFHRPHPRRYSFLVWLSIASGSCLARVVPALTALAGTSGTSVAVLFSMSLAASTVAMSAIFADIHISARTQTPQVVLFPAIWTTVWAIISHLPFNLGRLTSWSPMYGTQAYQWMAPWTGPAGIDWITAAWAVVVSQGVGIWYMGNTDDEELSTATSTSRKSSRRTAGTWVLATVLIALTVPSFLISDSPLPVAPSETVSALTVGCVLPSKFKGVSPTIEEYLDESVILRSRSAGPKLLLWPEGAVHFSSAEERDSGFQLIQGKLGDEHTYLGVSFHEDVSTDVRHSSVSHNGIAIISPSGVHLTYHKRHLVPIAESHRLTPGIIPPGIVPIRLQDSSQRQKWKRDVNITASICLDFAMPSPFRNLDYRPAVILAPARTWDPVIANRMWEEVKQRANEVGSLALWCDGGQDGFSGIAGQGYNDVYQVGEGSWTRSVGIPHPFDSSRTFYMRAGDWTVVGASWAFVLGPIALLMLAPGLHNIVLKLRDRAAASRRILFASPNDLQDLTTGQPPLLPSSSLYGPVSSTRSNLPSAVVREPLASSSLGSFHLITSADLPIRLDDSPKCKKAPSLKHFSPATPHPLTSRSLRIRFIGSFARRVRSLAKLFRRRNTPKHPTADGLESLKVDNLSVLQSTSLRPGIHQRVNTWELAASASSSLFEAEPTPSTHSSESSVPPSPSWLSRNVDSTDQDISETPNSSIGVVESPDLAKSYFSNSKENQSPDQDPPFVSSETDAKRSLVSPINSIHRPIFVSLEQDTLDIPDDIKTDLNSPDMDFTGKQAAEVVDFGGEVDYSDFRWFQDPPPKQPPAPQSASTPYVPLPGVIEQNEAFEFALGAAPNVLYARYKQYGQLGVLAWCSEFGELIDNLKDLGFKGNMFVATRTQALRTCEELLKLTKHSLDLKMQIIIMYLSSQVARLRRFLDGEKVWDDYPEPHFPDYKKYSAGEF
;
A
#
# COMPACT_ATOMS: atom_id res chain seq x y z
N MET A 1 33.00 15.64 -17.34
CA MET A 1 32.65 17.03 -17.75
C MET A 1 31.59 17.11 -18.87
N GLU A 2 31.30 16.02 -19.60
CA GLU A 2 30.51 16.10 -20.84
C GLU A 2 28.99 16.26 -20.65
N LEU A 3 28.37 15.58 -19.66
CA LEU A 3 26.91 15.60 -19.49
C LEU A 3 26.35 17.01 -19.20
N ARG A 4 27.05 17.78 -18.35
CA ARG A 4 26.66 19.16 -18.01
C ARG A 4 26.63 20.05 -19.26
N GLY A 5 27.63 19.91 -20.13
CA GLY A 5 27.70 20.64 -21.40
C GLY A 5 26.57 20.29 -22.36
N VAL A 6 26.20 19.00 -22.44
CA VAL A 6 25.05 18.55 -23.25
C VAL A 6 23.74 19.14 -22.74
N ILE A 7 23.49 19.09 -21.42
CA ILE A 7 22.28 19.65 -20.81
C ILE A 7 22.20 21.18 -21.02
N GLN A 8 23.34 21.88 -20.93
CA GLN A 8 23.39 23.33 -21.17
C GLN A 8 23.07 23.70 -22.62
N ARG A 9 23.66 22.99 -23.59
CA ARG A 9 23.47 23.27 -25.02
C ARG A 9 22.09 22.84 -25.53
N HIS A 10 21.64 21.66 -25.10
CA HIS A 10 20.40 21.04 -25.61
C HIS A 10 19.53 20.48 -24.47
N PRO A 11 19.01 21.33 -23.56
CA PRO A 11 18.27 20.87 -22.38
C PRO A 11 17.06 20.04 -22.74
N ASN A 12 16.34 20.41 -23.80
CA ASN A 12 15.12 19.71 -24.23
C ASN A 12 15.44 18.32 -24.80
N ALA A 13 16.55 18.18 -25.51
CA ALA A 13 16.97 16.91 -26.11
C ALA A 13 17.50 15.93 -25.05
N ALA A 14 18.05 16.43 -23.94
CA ALA A 14 18.50 15.59 -22.83
C ALA A 14 17.37 15.28 -21.84
N ILE A 15 16.61 16.29 -21.42
CA ILE A 15 15.68 16.17 -20.29
C ILE A 15 14.36 15.50 -20.69
N ILE A 16 13.81 15.76 -21.89
CA ILE A 16 12.54 15.15 -22.31
C ILE A 16 12.64 13.62 -22.38
N PRO A 17 13.69 13.03 -23.01
CA PRO A 17 13.91 11.59 -22.95
C PRO A 17 14.16 11.10 -21.52
N ALA A 18 14.95 11.82 -20.72
CA ALA A 18 15.19 11.44 -19.33
C ALA A 18 13.91 11.37 -18.49
N VAL A 19 12.99 12.32 -18.67
CA VAL A 19 11.65 12.32 -18.05
C VAL A 19 10.79 11.17 -18.56
N ALA A 20 10.83 10.88 -19.87
CA ALA A 20 10.09 9.75 -20.44
C ALA A 20 10.58 8.43 -19.84
N THR A 21 11.90 8.22 -19.81
CA THR A 21 12.54 7.04 -19.25
C THR A 21 12.26 6.93 -17.75
N SER A 22 12.41 8.02 -16.98
CA SER A 22 12.11 8.00 -15.56
C SER A 22 10.63 7.71 -15.29
N ALA A 23 9.71 8.22 -16.12
CA ALA A 23 8.28 7.92 -16.02
C ALA A 23 7.95 6.46 -16.30
N VAL A 24 8.67 5.78 -17.21
CA VAL A 24 8.50 4.33 -17.43
C VAL A 24 8.79 3.54 -16.16
N PHE A 25 9.82 3.91 -15.40
CA PHE A 25 10.19 3.22 -14.16
C PHE A 25 9.43 3.72 -12.92
N GLY A 26 9.10 5.02 -12.88
CA GLY A 26 8.47 5.66 -11.73
C GLY A 26 6.95 5.60 -11.74
N LEU A 27 6.31 5.44 -12.90
CA LEU A 27 4.85 5.43 -13.03
C LEU A 27 4.32 4.05 -13.43
N THR A 28 5.00 2.99 -13.01
CA THR A 28 4.50 1.60 -13.07
C THR A 28 3.21 1.45 -12.26
N LEU A 29 2.58 0.28 -12.32
CA LEU A 29 1.43 -0.01 -11.44
C LEU A 29 1.84 -0.01 -9.97
N THR A 30 3.05 -0.46 -9.67
CA THR A 30 3.64 -0.55 -8.33
C THR A 30 4.83 0.41 -8.21
N PRO A 31 4.57 1.72 -8.16
CA PRO A 31 5.63 2.73 -8.15
C PRO A 31 6.53 2.58 -6.91
N THR A 32 7.84 2.71 -7.13
CA THR A 32 8.87 2.73 -6.07
C THR A 32 9.22 4.19 -5.73
N LEU A 33 9.57 4.45 -4.47
CA LEU A 33 9.88 5.81 -3.99
C LEU A 33 10.94 6.51 -4.83
N LEU A 34 12.08 5.85 -5.07
CA LEU A 34 13.23 6.48 -5.73
C LEU A 34 12.95 6.92 -7.18
N PRO A 35 12.41 6.08 -8.09
CA PRO A 35 12.07 6.51 -9.45
C PRO A 35 10.96 7.56 -9.53
N VAL A 36 9.99 7.57 -8.61
CA VAL A 36 8.99 8.64 -8.51
C VAL A 36 9.68 9.95 -8.10
N VAL A 37 10.50 9.93 -7.06
CA VAL A 37 11.30 11.08 -6.60
C VAL A 37 12.17 11.60 -7.73
N LEU A 38 12.86 10.74 -8.47
CA LEU A 38 13.69 11.12 -9.62
C LEU A 38 12.86 11.82 -10.71
N THR A 39 11.71 11.24 -11.07
CA THR A 39 10.82 11.81 -12.09
C THR A 39 10.32 13.20 -11.67
N LEU A 40 9.86 13.35 -10.43
CA LEU A 40 9.45 14.64 -9.89
C LEU A 40 10.61 15.63 -9.80
N SER A 41 11.80 15.19 -9.41
CA SER A 41 13.00 16.03 -9.31
C SER A 41 13.40 16.60 -10.66
N LEU A 42 13.37 15.78 -11.72
CA LEU A 42 13.63 16.20 -13.10
C LEU A 42 12.62 17.24 -13.56
N LEU A 43 11.33 17.03 -13.25
CA LEU A 43 10.28 17.97 -13.62
C LEU A 43 10.37 19.30 -12.85
N LEU A 44 10.70 19.25 -11.55
CA LEU A 44 10.93 20.44 -10.72
C LEU A 44 12.17 21.23 -11.16
N PHE A 45 13.24 20.52 -11.50
CA PHE A 45 14.48 21.12 -12.01
C PHE A 45 14.25 21.79 -13.38
N TYR A 46 13.55 21.08 -14.28
CA TYR A 46 13.34 21.54 -15.64
C TYR A 46 12.23 22.56 -15.79
N GLY A 47 11.23 22.55 -14.91
CA GLY A 47 10.07 23.43 -14.97
C GLY A 47 10.43 24.92 -15.12
N PRO A 48 11.27 25.51 -14.25
CA PRO A 48 11.70 26.90 -14.40
C PRO A 48 12.37 27.20 -15.74
N ILE A 49 13.22 26.28 -16.24
CA ILE A 49 13.88 26.42 -17.55
C ILE A 49 12.82 26.42 -18.67
N LEU A 50 11.87 25.49 -18.59
CA LEU A 50 10.80 25.30 -19.56
C LEU A 50 9.92 26.54 -19.71
N PHE A 51 9.54 27.18 -18.60
CA PHE A 51 8.61 28.32 -18.61
C PHE A 51 9.24 29.64 -19.06
N HIS A 52 10.57 29.80 -18.95
CA HIS A 52 11.27 31.01 -19.39
C HIS A 52 11.77 30.94 -20.85
N ARG A 53 11.68 29.78 -21.51
CA ARG A 53 12.14 29.60 -22.90
C ARG A 53 11.14 30.17 -23.93
N PRO A 54 11.60 30.53 -25.14
CA PRO A 54 10.71 30.82 -26.25
C PRO A 54 9.89 29.57 -26.60
N HIS A 55 8.57 29.72 -26.72
CA HIS A 55 7.60 28.65 -26.95
C HIS A 55 7.40 27.64 -25.79
N PRO A 56 7.12 28.10 -24.55
CA PRO A 56 6.96 27.21 -23.40
C PRO A 56 5.83 26.19 -23.62
N ARG A 57 4.75 26.58 -24.32
CA ARG A 57 3.61 25.70 -24.64
C ARG A 57 4.00 24.48 -25.45
N ARG A 58 4.92 24.60 -26.42
CA ARG A 58 5.33 23.47 -27.27
C ARG A 58 6.08 22.44 -26.44
N TYR A 59 7.06 22.90 -25.66
CA TYR A 59 7.86 22.00 -24.84
C TYR A 59 7.09 21.43 -23.65
N SER A 60 6.19 22.19 -23.01
CA SER A 60 5.29 21.64 -21.97
C SER A 60 4.37 20.56 -22.53
N PHE A 61 3.88 20.72 -23.76
CA PHE A 61 3.10 19.70 -24.44
C PHE A 61 3.94 18.44 -24.72
N LEU A 62 5.19 18.59 -25.17
CA LEU A 62 6.09 17.46 -25.40
C LEU A 62 6.41 16.71 -24.10
N VAL A 63 6.74 17.42 -23.02
CA VAL A 63 6.96 16.81 -21.70
C VAL A 63 5.72 16.06 -21.22
N TRP A 64 4.55 16.69 -21.30
CA TRP A 64 3.29 16.07 -20.92
C TRP A 64 3.01 14.78 -21.71
N LEU A 65 3.22 14.83 -23.03
CA LEU A 65 3.06 13.67 -23.90
C LEU A 65 4.07 12.57 -23.56
N SER A 66 5.34 12.94 -23.33
CA SER A 66 6.40 12.00 -22.95
C SER A 66 6.13 11.28 -21.63
N ILE A 67 5.65 11.99 -20.60
CA ILE A 67 5.24 11.37 -19.33
C ILE A 67 4.07 10.41 -19.56
N ALA A 68 3.05 10.84 -20.29
CA ALA A 68 1.88 10.01 -20.55
C ALA A 68 2.22 8.76 -21.36
N SER A 69 3.10 8.87 -22.36
CA SER A 69 3.61 7.74 -23.13
C SER A 69 4.44 6.81 -22.26
N GLY A 70 5.35 7.32 -21.43
CA GLY A 70 6.15 6.51 -20.51
C GLY A 70 5.29 5.76 -19.49
N SER A 71 4.32 6.44 -18.88
CA SER A 71 3.35 5.84 -17.94
C SER A 71 2.44 4.80 -18.62
N CYS A 72 2.03 5.04 -19.87
CA CYS A 72 1.22 4.08 -20.63
C CYS A 72 2.04 2.83 -20.97
N LEU A 73 3.30 3.00 -21.39
CA LEU A 73 4.20 1.90 -21.70
C LEU A 73 4.43 1.00 -20.47
N ALA A 74 4.63 1.62 -19.30
CA ALA A 74 4.81 0.92 -18.03
C ALA A 74 3.61 0.05 -17.59
N ARG A 75 2.43 0.25 -18.21
CA ARG A 75 1.16 -0.38 -17.82
C ARG A 75 0.48 -1.12 -18.97
N VAL A 76 1.15 -1.22 -20.12
CA VAL A 76 0.52 -1.75 -21.35
C VAL A 76 0.18 -3.23 -21.22
N VAL A 77 1.07 -4.03 -20.62
CA VAL A 77 0.89 -5.49 -20.46
C VAL A 77 -0.43 -5.84 -19.74
N PRO A 78 -0.68 -5.35 -18.51
CA PRO A 78 -1.92 -5.65 -17.80
C PRO A 78 -3.17 -5.04 -18.45
N ALA A 79 -3.02 -3.98 -19.26
CA ALA A 79 -4.14 -3.43 -20.02
C ALA A 79 -4.49 -4.30 -21.24
N LEU A 80 -3.51 -5.00 -21.83
CA LEU A 80 -3.75 -5.94 -22.92
C LEU A 80 -4.48 -7.20 -22.44
N THR A 81 -4.22 -7.65 -21.20
CA THR A 81 -4.86 -8.81 -20.60
C THR A 81 -6.25 -8.51 -20.04
N ALA A 82 -6.54 -7.26 -19.67
CA ALA A 82 -7.81 -6.87 -19.05
C ALA A 82 -9.08 -7.05 -19.92
N LEU A 83 -8.97 -6.86 -21.23
CA LEU A 83 -10.12 -6.87 -22.17
C LEU A 83 -9.84 -7.86 -23.30
N ALA A 84 -10.14 -9.13 -23.07
CA ALA A 84 -10.10 -10.17 -24.10
C ALA A 84 -10.95 -9.74 -25.30
N GLY A 85 -10.31 -9.44 -26.44
CA GLY A 85 -10.96 -9.07 -27.70
C GLY A 85 -10.92 -7.58 -28.08
N THR A 86 -10.47 -6.65 -27.22
CA THR A 86 -10.37 -5.22 -27.56
C THR A 86 -9.10 -4.53 -27.06
N SER A 87 -7.93 -5.10 -27.37
CA SER A 87 -6.61 -4.56 -26.97
C SER A 87 -6.40 -3.09 -27.35
N GLY A 88 -6.91 -2.65 -28.51
CA GLY A 88 -6.77 -1.25 -28.94
C GLY A 88 -7.53 -0.25 -28.05
N THR A 89 -8.72 -0.61 -27.56
CA THR A 89 -9.52 0.28 -26.71
C THR A 89 -8.94 0.34 -25.30
N SER A 90 -8.45 -0.77 -24.76
CA SER A 90 -7.82 -0.81 -23.42
C SER A 90 -6.56 0.06 -23.38
N VAL A 91 -5.70 -0.03 -24.39
CA VAL A 91 -4.50 0.83 -24.52
C VAL A 91 -4.90 2.30 -24.71
N ALA A 92 -5.94 2.60 -25.50
CA ALA A 92 -6.43 3.98 -25.68
C ALA A 92 -6.99 4.58 -24.38
N VAL A 93 -7.73 3.80 -23.60
CA VAL A 93 -8.24 4.19 -22.27
C VAL A 93 -7.09 4.41 -21.30
N LEU A 94 -6.12 3.48 -21.25
CA LEU A 94 -4.93 3.60 -20.41
C LEU A 94 -4.12 4.86 -20.75
N PHE A 95 -3.91 5.12 -22.04
CA PHE A 95 -3.22 6.33 -22.50
C PHE A 95 -3.98 7.59 -22.11
N SER A 96 -5.32 7.58 -22.25
CA SER A 96 -6.18 8.71 -21.85
C SER A 96 -6.12 8.98 -20.35
N MET A 97 -6.11 7.92 -19.53
CA MET A 97 -5.91 8.02 -18.08
C MET A 97 -4.52 8.54 -17.72
N SER A 98 -3.49 8.09 -18.43
CA SER A 98 -2.11 8.55 -18.26
C SER A 98 -1.98 10.04 -18.62
N LEU A 99 -2.65 10.51 -19.67
CA LEU A 99 -2.74 11.92 -20.04
C LEU A 99 -3.44 12.75 -18.96
N ALA A 100 -4.53 12.23 -18.38
CA ALA A 100 -5.27 12.91 -17.31
C ALA A 100 -4.42 13.04 -16.03
N ALA A 101 -3.81 11.94 -15.57
CA ALA A 101 -2.92 11.94 -14.40
C ALA A 101 -1.70 12.86 -14.61
N SER A 102 -1.09 12.82 -15.80
CA SER A 102 0.02 13.71 -16.15
C SER A 102 -0.40 15.18 -16.19
N THR A 103 -1.65 15.48 -16.59
CA THR A 103 -2.18 16.86 -16.56
C THR A 103 -2.29 17.37 -15.12
N VAL A 104 -2.78 16.53 -14.22
CA VAL A 104 -2.88 16.84 -12.78
C VAL A 104 -1.49 17.12 -12.21
N ALA A 105 -0.52 16.23 -12.43
CA ALA A 105 0.85 16.42 -11.95
C ALA A 105 1.51 17.68 -12.52
N MET A 106 1.43 17.90 -13.84
CA MET A 106 1.97 19.11 -14.47
C MET A 106 1.30 20.39 -13.97
N SER A 107 0.01 20.34 -13.61
CA SER A 107 -0.69 21.49 -13.03
C SER A 107 -0.19 21.84 -11.62
N ALA A 108 0.15 20.84 -10.81
CA ALA A 108 0.74 21.04 -9.49
C ALA A 108 2.12 21.69 -9.59
N ILE A 109 2.97 21.20 -10.51
CA ILE A 109 4.31 21.75 -10.76
C ILE A 109 4.22 23.17 -11.31
N PHE A 110 3.29 23.42 -12.24
CA PHE A 110 3.05 24.78 -12.76
C PHE A 110 2.58 25.73 -11.66
N ALA A 111 1.70 25.28 -10.76
CA ALA A 111 1.24 26.08 -9.63
C ALA A 111 2.40 26.43 -8.69
N ASP A 112 3.27 25.47 -8.35
CA ASP A 112 4.45 25.71 -7.52
C ASP A 112 5.37 26.78 -8.15
N ILE A 113 5.71 26.63 -9.42
CA ILE A 113 6.60 27.57 -10.12
C ILE A 113 5.98 28.96 -10.17
N HIS A 114 4.68 29.06 -10.47
CA HIS A 114 3.99 30.34 -10.58
C HIS A 114 3.81 31.05 -9.24
N ILE A 115 3.55 30.30 -8.17
CA ILE A 115 3.44 30.84 -6.81
C ILE A 115 4.82 31.24 -6.31
N SER A 116 5.83 30.36 -6.44
CA SER A 116 7.22 30.63 -6.05
C SER A 116 7.82 31.83 -6.77
N ALA A 117 7.44 32.09 -8.02
CA ALA A 117 7.88 33.28 -8.74
C ALA A 117 7.29 34.60 -8.19
N ARG A 118 6.14 34.54 -7.51
CA ARG A 118 5.41 35.71 -7.00
C ARG A 118 5.59 35.95 -5.50
N THR A 119 5.98 34.91 -4.77
CA THR A 119 6.00 34.91 -3.31
C THR A 119 7.40 34.64 -2.80
N GLN A 120 7.76 35.21 -1.65
CA GLN A 120 9.04 34.92 -0.98
C GLN A 120 8.98 33.64 -0.13
N THR A 121 7.93 32.83 -0.26
CA THR A 121 7.79 31.60 0.50
C THR A 121 8.93 30.63 0.18
N PRO A 122 9.43 29.90 1.19
CA PRO A 122 10.41 28.86 0.97
C PRO A 122 9.83 27.77 0.06
N GLN A 123 10.35 27.68 -1.16
CA GLN A 123 9.97 26.67 -2.16
C GLN A 123 10.06 25.23 -1.58
N VAL A 124 10.96 25.04 -0.61
CA VAL A 124 11.22 23.81 0.13
C VAL A 124 9.94 23.17 0.72
N VAL A 125 8.99 23.97 1.20
CA VAL A 125 7.75 23.46 1.82
C VAL A 125 6.51 23.68 0.96
N LEU A 126 6.58 24.56 -0.04
CA LEU A 126 5.44 24.89 -0.89
C LEU A 126 5.05 23.74 -1.81
N PHE A 127 6.01 23.15 -2.54
CA PHE A 127 5.71 22.06 -3.46
C PHE A 127 5.13 20.83 -2.76
N PRO A 128 5.68 20.33 -1.63
CA PRO A 128 5.08 19.22 -0.89
C PRO A 128 3.63 19.51 -0.46
N ALA A 129 3.33 20.71 0.00
CA ALA A 129 1.96 21.09 0.35
C ALA A 129 1.01 21.06 -0.86
N ILE A 130 1.43 21.61 -2.01
CA ILE A 130 0.64 21.58 -3.24
C ILE A 130 0.43 20.13 -3.70
N TRP A 131 1.49 19.33 -3.73
CA TRP A 131 1.46 17.95 -4.20
C TRP A 131 0.51 17.08 -3.38
N THR A 132 0.68 17.08 -2.05
CA THR A 132 -0.20 16.36 -1.13
C THR A 132 -1.66 16.82 -1.24
N THR A 133 -1.89 18.13 -1.38
CA THR A 133 -3.25 18.67 -1.55
C THR A 133 -3.90 18.18 -2.84
N VAL A 134 -3.16 18.20 -3.95
CA VAL A 134 -3.69 17.78 -5.26
C VAL A 134 -4.07 16.30 -5.23
N TRP A 135 -3.20 15.43 -4.72
CA TRP A 135 -3.50 14.00 -4.66
C TRP A 135 -4.56 13.63 -3.62
N ALA A 136 -4.61 14.32 -2.48
CA ALA A 136 -5.70 14.19 -1.53
C ALA A 136 -7.05 14.58 -2.14
N ILE A 137 -7.12 15.66 -2.93
CA ILE A 137 -8.35 16.03 -3.64
C ILE A 137 -8.71 14.95 -4.66
N ILE A 138 -7.76 14.54 -5.50
CA ILE A 138 -7.97 13.60 -6.60
C ILE A 138 -8.39 12.22 -6.11
N SER A 139 -7.88 11.75 -4.97
CA SER A 139 -8.26 10.46 -4.36
C SER A 139 -9.70 10.46 -3.82
N HIS A 140 -10.26 11.62 -3.48
CA HIS A 140 -11.63 11.76 -2.97
C HIS A 140 -12.65 12.07 -4.06
N LEU A 141 -12.23 12.23 -5.32
CA LEU A 141 -13.17 12.46 -6.42
C LEU A 141 -13.87 11.15 -6.79
N PRO A 142 -15.21 11.15 -6.96
CA PRO A 142 -16.00 9.92 -7.14
C PRO A 142 -15.75 9.21 -8.48
N PHE A 143 -15.15 9.90 -9.46
CA PHE A 143 -14.88 9.35 -10.79
C PHE A 143 -13.48 8.75 -10.93
N ASN A 144 -12.64 8.81 -9.88
CA ASN A 144 -11.28 8.31 -9.93
C ASN A 144 -11.20 6.87 -9.40
N LEU A 145 -10.21 6.10 -9.88
CA LEU A 145 -9.82 4.79 -9.36
C LEU A 145 -9.11 4.88 -7.99
N GLY A 146 -9.53 5.81 -7.15
CA GLY A 146 -8.86 6.14 -5.90
C GLY A 146 -7.37 6.45 -6.10
N ARG A 147 -6.51 5.69 -5.42
CA ARG A 147 -5.05 5.84 -5.41
C ARG A 147 -4.33 5.07 -6.52
N LEU A 148 -5.01 4.24 -7.31
CA LEU A 148 -4.39 3.46 -8.40
C LEU A 148 -3.76 4.34 -9.50
N THR A 149 -4.31 5.53 -9.73
CA THR A 149 -3.80 6.49 -10.72
C THR A 149 -2.84 7.52 -10.13
N SER A 150 -2.66 7.50 -8.80
CA SER A 150 -1.82 8.46 -8.11
C SER A 150 -0.34 8.20 -8.35
N TRP A 151 0.46 9.26 -8.26
CA TRP A 151 1.92 9.18 -8.30
C TRP A 151 2.49 9.05 -6.88
N SER A 152 1.85 8.20 -6.07
CA SER A 152 2.26 7.90 -4.70
C SER A 152 3.05 6.59 -4.73
N PRO A 153 4.26 6.52 -4.16
CA PRO A 153 5.02 5.28 -4.12
C PRO A 153 4.41 4.26 -3.17
N MET A 154 4.54 2.99 -3.52
CA MET A 154 4.14 1.85 -2.69
C MET A 154 5.35 1.17 -2.06
N TYR A 155 6.40 1.00 -2.86
CA TYR A 155 7.62 0.32 -2.46
C TYR A 155 8.71 1.33 -2.10
N GLY A 156 9.63 0.92 -1.22
CA GLY A 156 10.71 1.80 -0.76
C GLY A 156 10.27 2.84 0.27
N THR A 157 9.08 2.67 0.86
CA THR A 157 8.49 3.54 1.87
C THR A 157 8.58 2.95 3.28
N GLN A 158 9.26 1.80 3.46
CA GLN A 158 9.30 1.07 4.73
C GLN A 158 9.83 1.93 5.88
N ALA A 159 10.85 2.76 5.63
CA ALA A 159 11.40 3.69 6.62
C ALA A 159 10.39 4.74 7.14
N TYR A 160 9.27 4.93 6.43
CA TYR A 160 8.21 5.87 6.77
C TYR A 160 6.88 5.18 7.09
N GLN A 161 6.84 3.85 7.10
CA GLN A 161 5.61 3.08 7.26
C GLN A 161 4.97 3.28 8.64
N TRP A 162 5.78 3.56 9.67
CA TRP A 162 5.33 3.95 11.01
C TRP A 162 4.38 5.17 11.01
N MET A 163 4.43 6.01 9.97
CA MET A 163 3.55 7.17 9.85
C MET A 163 2.15 6.82 9.35
N ALA A 164 1.92 5.62 8.79
CA ALA A 164 0.65 5.25 8.18
C ALA A 164 -0.57 5.42 9.11
N PRO A 165 -0.54 5.00 10.40
CA PRO A 165 -1.64 5.23 11.34
C PRO A 165 -1.94 6.72 11.63
N TRP A 166 -1.01 7.61 11.33
CA TRP A 166 -1.10 9.05 11.64
C TRP A 166 -1.48 9.84 10.39
N THR A 167 -0.70 9.70 9.33
CA THR A 167 -0.79 10.56 8.16
C THR A 167 -1.45 9.87 6.97
N GLY A 168 -1.56 8.54 7.01
CA GLY A 168 -1.97 7.70 5.90
C GLY A 168 -1.22 8.01 4.60
N PRO A 169 -1.87 7.89 3.42
CA PRO A 169 -1.23 8.04 2.12
C PRO A 169 -0.73 9.47 1.88
N ALA A 170 -1.42 10.47 2.42
CA ALA A 170 -1.07 11.88 2.24
C ALA A 170 0.30 12.22 2.84
N GLY A 171 0.72 11.53 3.91
CA GLY A 171 2.07 11.67 4.46
C GLY A 171 3.14 11.16 3.51
N ILE A 172 2.91 10.02 2.87
CA ILE A 172 3.83 9.44 1.88
C ILE A 172 3.94 10.35 0.65
N ASP A 173 2.84 10.95 0.19
CA ASP A 173 2.87 11.95 -0.89
C ASP A 173 3.75 13.14 -0.52
N TRP A 174 3.63 13.61 0.72
CA TRP A 174 4.39 14.74 1.23
C TRP A 174 5.89 14.42 1.26
N ILE A 175 6.27 13.25 1.78
CA ILE A 175 7.65 12.78 1.84
C ILE A 175 8.25 12.64 0.44
N THR A 176 7.49 12.06 -0.49
CA THR A 176 7.91 11.88 -1.89
C THR A 176 8.20 13.23 -2.54
N ALA A 177 7.29 14.20 -2.38
CA ALA A 177 7.48 15.53 -2.91
C ALA A 177 8.63 16.29 -2.22
N ALA A 178 8.81 16.10 -0.91
CA ALA A 178 9.89 16.72 -0.15
C ALA A 178 11.27 16.21 -0.60
N TRP A 179 11.43 14.89 -0.77
CA TRP A 179 12.65 14.31 -1.37
C TRP A 179 12.88 14.82 -2.80
N ALA A 180 11.82 14.95 -3.60
CA ALA A 180 11.93 15.48 -4.95
C ALA A 180 12.45 16.94 -4.98
N VAL A 181 12.05 17.76 -4.01
CA VAL A 181 12.59 19.12 -3.87
C VAL A 181 14.06 19.11 -3.44
N VAL A 182 14.44 18.27 -2.48
CA VAL A 182 15.84 18.14 -2.03
C VAL A 182 16.74 17.76 -3.20
N VAL A 183 16.38 16.70 -3.94
CA VAL A 183 17.17 16.22 -5.09
C VAL A 183 17.18 17.25 -6.21
N SER A 184 16.03 17.86 -6.55
CA SER A 184 15.95 18.92 -7.57
C SER A 184 16.86 20.11 -7.25
N GLN A 185 16.87 20.56 -6.00
CA GLN A 185 17.71 21.68 -5.57
C GLN A 185 19.19 21.29 -5.53
N GLY A 186 19.53 20.08 -5.08
CA GLY A 186 20.89 19.55 -5.13
C GLY A 186 21.44 19.50 -6.56
N VAL A 187 20.65 18.95 -7.50
CA VAL A 187 20.98 18.95 -8.94
C VAL A 187 21.10 20.37 -9.49
N GLY A 188 20.25 21.30 -9.04
CA GLY A 188 20.31 22.72 -9.39
C GLY A 188 21.63 23.37 -8.98
N ILE A 189 22.10 23.14 -7.75
CA ILE A 189 23.38 23.65 -7.24
C ILE A 189 24.54 23.07 -8.05
N TRP A 190 24.54 21.75 -8.26
CA TRP A 190 25.56 21.08 -9.07
C TRP A 190 25.60 21.61 -10.52
N TYR A 191 24.43 21.82 -11.13
CA TYR A 191 24.30 22.31 -12.49
C TYR A 191 24.77 23.76 -12.66
N MET A 192 24.51 24.63 -11.67
CA MET A 192 25.01 26.00 -11.65
C MET A 192 26.53 26.05 -11.41
N GLY A 193 27.10 25.03 -10.75
CA GLY A 193 28.52 24.94 -10.43
C GLY A 193 28.86 25.73 -9.17
N ASN A 194 29.91 25.34 -8.45
CA ASN A 194 30.42 26.15 -7.35
C ASN A 194 31.05 27.40 -7.95
N THR A 195 30.41 28.54 -7.82
CA THR A 195 31.00 29.84 -8.14
C THR A 195 31.98 30.20 -7.02
N ASP A 196 33.05 29.43 -6.88
CA ASP A 196 34.08 29.68 -5.87
C ASP A 196 35.10 30.73 -6.32
N ASP A 197 34.88 31.35 -7.48
CA ASP A 197 35.88 32.18 -8.12
C ASP A 197 35.82 33.64 -7.62
N GLU A 198 36.64 33.91 -6.60
CA GLU A 198 37.67 34.96 -6.44
C GLU A 198 37.54 36.38 -7.05
N GLU A 199 36.59 36.71 -7.92
CA GLU A 199 36.52 38.04 -8.53
C GLU A 199 35.38 38.90 -7.97
N LEU A 200 35.81 39.94 -7.25
CA LEU A 200 35.12 41.22 -7.00
C LEU A 200 34.35 41.36 -5.67
N SER A 201 35.11 41.73 -4.64
CA SER A 201 34.72 42.09 -3.28
C SER A 201 33.77 43.31 -3.12
N THR A 202 33.04 43.74 -4.16
CA THR A 202 32.23 44.99 -4.12
C THR A 202 30.72 44.80 -4.12
N ALA A 203 30.18 43.57 -4.19
CA ALA A 203 28.74 43.31 -4.16
C ALA A 203 28.27 42.55 -2.90
N THR A 204 28.38 43.17 -1.72
CA THR A 204 28.05 42.56 -0.41
C THR A 204 26.57 42.20 -0.17
N SER A 205 25.64 42.53 -1.08
CA SER A 205 24.20 42.35 -0.84
C SER A 205 23.53 41.15 -1.53
N THR A 206 24.10 40.61 -2.63
CA THR A 206 23.49 39.49 -3.37
C THR A 206 23.89 38.11 -2.84
N SER A 207 25.09 37.97 -2.27
CA SER A 207 25.60 36.70 -1.70
C SER A 207 24.68 36.13 -0.60
N ARG A 208 24.08 36.97 0.25
CA ARG A 208 23.20 36.52 1.36
C ARG A 208 21.96 35.73 0.91
N LYS A 209 21.49 35.89 -0.34
CA LYS A 209 20.28 35.19 -0.82
C LYS A 209 20.56 33.74 -1.23
N SER A 210 21.75 33.44 -1.76
CA SER A 210 22.12 32.08 -2.18
C SER A 210 22.28 31.14 -0.99
N SER A 211 23.04 31.59 0.02
CA SER A 211 23.30 30.83 1.25
C SER A 211 22.03 30.45 2.03
N ARG A 212 20.99 31.32 2.04
CA ARG A 212 19.72 31.01 2.70
C ARG A 212 18.92 29.89 2.02
N ARG A 213 19.01 29.77 0.69
CA ARG A 213 18.26 28.74 -0.05
C ARG A 213 18.82 27.36 0.21
N THR A 214 20.15 27.22 0.18
CA THR A 214 20.83 25.94 0.45
C THR A 214 20.59 25.47 1.88
N ALA A 215 20.60 26.39 2.87
CA ALA A 215 20.32 26.05 4.26
C ALA A 215 18.93 25.41 4.44
N GLY A 216 17.89 25.94 3.78
CA GLY A 216 16.54 25.37 3.84
C GLY A 216 16.46 23.94 3.29
N THR A 217 17.16 23.67 2.19
CA THR A 217 17.24 22.32 1.58
C THR A 217 17.91 21.32 2.52
N TRP A 218 19.03 21.71 3.13
CA TRP A 218 19.76 20.85 4.07
C TRP A 218 18.96 20.56 5.34
N VAL A 219 18.23 21.57 5.86
CA VAL A 219 17.31 21.37 6.98
C VAL A 219 16.21 20.37 6.61
N LEU A 220 15.58 20.52 5.43
CA LEU A 220 14.56 19.56 4.98
C LEU A 220 15.14 18.15 4.82
N ALA A 221 16.30 18.00 4.18
CA ALA A 221 16.96 16.71 4.05
C ALA A 221 17.26 16.06 5.42
N THR A 222 17.75 16.86 6.37
CA THR A 222 18.01 16.41 7.74
C THR A 222 16.73 15.96 8.43
N VAL A 223 15.62 16.69 8.27
CA VAL A 223 14.30 16.30 8.80
C VAL A 223 13.82 15.01 8.16
N LEU A 224 13.95 14.85 6.84
CA LEU A 224 13.53 13.63 6.14
C LEU A 224 14.33 12.39 6.56
N ILE A 225 15.62 12.56 6.86
CA ILE A 225 16.47 11.51 7.43
C ILE A 225 16.09 11.26 8.89
N ALA A 226 15.85 12.29 9.70
CA ALA A 226 15.42 12.11 11.08
C ALA A 226 14.07 11.37 11.17
N LEU A 227 13.17 11.57 10.22
CA LEU A 227 11.90 10.86 10.12
C LEU A 227 12.03 9.36 9.81
N THR A 228 13.22 8.86 9.40
CA THR A 228 13.47 7.42 9.27
C THR A 228 13.88 6.77 10.59
N VAL A 229 14.30 7.55 11.60
CA VAL A 229 14.78 7.00 12.88
C VAL A 229 13.72 6.15 13.61
N PRO A 230 12.43 6.55 13.68
CA PRO A 230 11.44 5.75 14.38
C PRO A 230 11.21 4.35 13.82
N SER A 231 11.47 4.10 12.52
CA SER A 231 11.32 2.75 11.95
C SER A 231 12.32 1.74 12.51
N PHE A 232 13.40 2.19 13.15
CA PHE A 232 14.35 1.33 13.84
C PHE A 232 13.95 1.06 15.31
N LEU A 233 13.05 1.89 15.87
CA LEU A 233 12.61 1.80 17.26
C LEU A 233 11.25 1.10 17.39
N ILE A 234 10.40 1.25 16.39
CA ILE A 234 9.07 0.64 16.33
C ILE A 234 9.22 -0.68 15.58
N SER A 235 9.16 -1.79 16.32
CA SER A 235 9.19 -3.12 15.72
C SER A 235 7.88 -3.37 14.98
N ASP A 236 7.95 -3.42 13.66
CA ASP A 236 6.86 -3.91 12.79
C ASP A 236 6.82 -5.45 12.74
N SER A 237 7.27 -6.13 13.81
CA SER A 237 7.24 -7.59 13.88
C SER A 237 5.83 -8.08 14.22
N PRO A 238 5.34 -9.14 13.57
CA PRO A 238 4.06 -9.74 13.92
C PRO A 238 4.04 -10.22 15.38
N LEU A 239 2.89 -10.12 16.02
CA LEU A 239 2.70 -10.65 17.37
C LEU A 239 2.84 -12.19 17.37
N PRO A 240 3.43 -12.78 18.42
CA PRO A 240 3.59 -14.23 18.51
C PRO A 240 2.22 -14.93 18.52
N VAL A 241 2.15 -16.09 17.88
CA VAL A 241 0.90 -16.88 17.76
C VAL A 241 0.58 -17.62 19.05
N ALA A 242 1.57 -17.87 19.92
CA ALA A 242 1.37 -18.57 21.18
C ALA A 242 0.32 -17.84 22.04
N PRO A 243 -0.77 -18.51 22.44
CA PRO A 243 -1.81 -17.88 23.25
C PRO A 243 -1.20 -17.44 24.57
N SER A 244 -1.34 -16.16 24.88
CA SER A 244 -0.89 -15.55 26.13
C SER A 244 -2.03 -14.71 26.72
N GLU A 245 -1.83 -14.20 27.93
CA GLU A 245 -2.76 -13.22 28.50
C GLU A 245 -2.88 -11.97 27.62
N THR A 246 -1.79 -11.61 26.93
CA THR A 246 -1.68 -10.42 26.08
C THR A 246 -2.00 -10.65 24.61
N VAL A 247 -2.08 -11.90 24.14
CA VAL A 247 -2.29 -12.22 22.72
C VAL A 247 -3.30 -13.36 22.57
N SER A 248 -4.29 -13.13 21.71
CA SER A 248 -5.29 -14.13 21.31
C SER A 248 -4.91 -14.71 19.96
N ALA A 249 -4.72 -16.02 19.90
CA ALA A 249 -4.50 -16.73 18.65
C ALA A 249 -5.82 -16.85 17.86
N LEU A 250 -5.81 -16.35 16.63
CA LEU A 250 -6.92 -16.50 15.67
C LEU A 250 -6.42 -17.25 14.45
N THR A 251 -6.96 -18.44 14.19
CA THR A 251 -6.71 -19.14 12.92
C THR A 251 -7.67 -18.63 11.86
N VAL A 252 -7.11 -18.09 10.77
CA VAL A 252 -7.83 -17.61 9.60
C VAL A 252 -7.51 -18.48 8.38
N GLY A 253 -8.36 -18.47 7.36
CA GLY A 253 -8.09 -19.17 6.10
C GLY A 253 -8.79 -18.57 4.90
N CYS A 254 -8.23 -18.84 3.73
CA CYS A 254 -8.78 -18.49 2.43
C CYS A 254 -9.12 -19.78 1.69
N VAL A 255 -10.37 -19.88 1.21
CA VAL A 255 -10.93 -21.07 0.57
C VAL A 255 -10.84 -20.89 -0.94
N LEU A 256 -9.96 -21.65 -1.58
CA LEU A 256 -9.72 -21.61 -3.02
C LEU A 256 -9.68 -23.05 -3.55
N PRO A 257 -10.85 -23.66 -3.82
CA PRO A 257 -10.92 -24.98 -4.42
C PRO A 257 -10.09 -25.02 -5.72
N SER A 258 -9.38 -26.13 -5.95
CA SER A 258 -8.62 -26.33 -7.18
C SER A 258 -9.56 -26.27 -8.39
N LYS A 259 -9.29 -25.41 -9.37
CA LYS A 259 -10.20 -25.27 -10.51
C LYS A 259 -9.95 -26.38 -11.52
N PHE A 260 -11.02 -27.06 -11.92
CA PHE A 260 -10.97 -27.88 -13.13
C PHE A 260 -11.07 -26.97 -14.36
N LYS A 261 -9.93 -26.77 -15.04
CA LYS A 261 -9.76 -26.13 -16.37
C LYS A 261 -10.92 -25.20 -16.82
N GLY A 262 -11.00 -24.01 -16.23
CA GLY A 262 -11.87 -22.93 -16.70
C GLY A 262 -13.33 -22.97 -16.21
N VAL A 263 -13.71 -23.94 -15.38
CA VAL A 263 -15.02 -23.95 -14.70
C VAL A 263 -14.90 -23.18 -13.38
N SER A 264 -15.85 -22.28 -13.10
CA SER A 264 -15.92 -21.62 -11.78
C SER A 264 -16.42 -22.63 -10.75
N PRO A 265 -15.82 -22.72 -9.54
CA PRO A 265 -16.24 -23.71 -8.57
C PRO A 265 -17.69 -23.51 -8.12
N THR A 266 -18.39 -24.60 -7.84
CA THR A 266 -19.79 -24.52 -7.34
C THR A 266 -19.84 -24.18 -5.85
N ILE A 267 -21.02 -23.79 -5.35
CA ILE A 267 -21.22 -23.53 -3.92
C ILE A 267 -20.89 -24.77 -3.07
N GLU A 268 -21.19 -25.97 -3.57
CA GLU A 268 -20.87 -27.24 -2.91
C GLU A 268 -19.37 -27.47 -2.83
N GLU A 269 -18.61 -27.20 -3.90
CA GLU A 269 -17.16 -27.36 -3.90
C GLU A 269 -16.48 -26.40 -2.90
N TYR A 270 -16.94 -25.15 -2.83
CA TYR A 270 -16.49 -24.21 -1.80
C TYR A 270 -16.85 -24.66 -0.38
N LEU A 271 -18.03 -25.25 -0.19
CA LEU A 271 -18.48 -25.80 1.10
C LEU A 271 -17.65 -27.02 1.52
N ASP A 272 -17.44 -27.96 0.62
CA ASP A 272 -16.65 -29.17 0.86
C ASP A 272 -15.22 -28.79 1.23
N GLU A 273 -14.61 -27.86 0.48
CA GLU A 273 -13.29 -27.33 0.79
C GLU A 273 -13.25 -26.60 2.15
N SER A 274 -14.29 -25.83 2.48
CA SER A 274 -14.42 -25.17 3.80
C SER A 274 -14.49 -26.20 4.93
N VAL A 275 -15.20 -27.31 4.73
CA VAL A 275 -15.28 -28.43 5.68
C VAL A 275 -13.94 -29.14 5.83
N ILE A 276 -13.19 -29.34 4.74
CA ILE A 276 -11.85 -29.92 4.73
C ILE A 276 -10.86 -29.07 5.52
N LEU A 277 -10.90 -27.74 5.35
CA LEU A 277 -10.01 -26.85 6.13
C LEU A 277 -10.37 -26.86 7.61
N ARG A 278 -11.67 -26.86 7.93
CA ARG A 278 -12.17 -26.90 9.30
C ARG A 278 -11.80 -28.19 10.04
N SER A 279 -11.77 -29.34 9.36
CA SER A 279 -11.49 -30.64 9.98
C SER A 279 -10.02 -30.84 10.37
N ARG A 280 -9.11 -29.92 10.00
CA ARG A 280 -7.71 -29.96 10.44
C ARG A 280 -7.60 -29.67 11.94
N SER A 281 -6.57 -30.22 12.60
CA SER A 281 -6.40 -30.22 14.07
C SER A 281 -6.40 -28.84 14.75
N ALA A 282 -6.17 -27.77 13.98
CA ALA A 282 -6.26 -26.37 14.42
C ALA A 282 -7.23 -25.56 13.53
N GLY A 283 -8.39 -26.14 13.22
CA GLY A 283 -9.36 -25.62 12.26
C GLY A 283 -9.56 -24.10 12.32
N PRO A 284 -9.59 -23.40 11.18
CA PRO A 284 -9.76 -21.96 11.12
C PRO A 284 -11.10 -21.53 11.73
N LYS A 285 -11.06 -20.53 12.60
CA LYS A 285 -12.25 -19.90 13.18
C LYS A 285 -12.88 -18.90 12.23
N LEU A 286 -12.09 -18.38 11.28
CA LEU A 286 -12.51 -17.42 10.28
C LEU A 286 -12.05 -17.85 8.89
N LEU A 287 -13.00 -18.19 8.04
CA LEU A 287 -12.77 -18.56 6.65
C LEU A 287 -13.26 -17.45 5.72
N LEU A 288 -12.61 -17.28 4.57
CA LEU A 288 -13.01 -16.30 3.56
C LEU A 288 -13.03 -16.95 2.17
N TRP A 289 -14.14 -16.76 1.45
CA TRP A 289 -14.26 -17.07 0.03
C TRP A 289 -13.86 -15.85 -0.81
N PRO A 290 -13.24 -16.06 -1.99
CA PRO A 290 -12.80 -14.97 -2.86
C PRO A 290 -13.98 -14.21 -3.47
N GLU A 291 -13.71 -13.05 -4.09
CA GLU A 291 -14.74 -12.19 -4.68
C GLU A 291 -15.54 -12.92 -5.76
N GLY A 292 -16.87 -12.88 -5.64
CA GLY A 292 -17.76 -13.52 -6.60
C GLY A 292 -17.63 -15.03 -6.65
N ALA A 293 -17.34 -15.67 -5.51
CA ALA A 293 -17.23 -17.12 -5.38
C ALA A 293 -18.52 -17.82 -5.79
N VAL A 294 -19.68 -17.27 -5.41
CA VAL A 294 -21.00 -17.82 -5.77
C VAL A 294 -21.85 -16.77 -6.48
N HIS A 295 -22.79 -17.24 -7.30
CA HIS A 295 -23.74 -16.39 -8.02
C HIS A 295 -25.16 -16.81 -7.66
N PHE A 296 -26.01 -15.83 -7.40
CA PHE A 296 -27.42 -15.99 -7.08
C PHE A 296 -28.26 -15.18 -8.07
N SER A 297 -29.27 -15.81 -8.63
CA SER A 297 -30.17 -15.21 -9.62
C SER A 297 -31.26 -14.35 -8.96
N SER A 298 -31.50 -14.54 -7.66
CA SER A 298 -32.47 -13.77 -6.87
C SER A 298 -32.10 -13.73 -5.39
N ALA A 299 -32.77 -12.85 -4.64
CA ALA A 299 -32.62 -12.74 -3.19
C ALA A 299 -33.07 -14.02 -2.47
N GLU A 300 -34.11 -14.70 -2.97
CA GLU A 300 -34.61 -15.95 -2.42
C GLU A 300 -33.60 -17.10 -2.62
N GLU A 301 -32.93 -17.15 -3.78
CA GLU A 301 -31.85 -18.11 -4.03
C GLU A 301 -30.66 -17.85 -3.11
N ARG A 302 -30.29 -16.57 -2.93
CA ARG A 302 -29.25 -16.15 -1.98
C ARG A 302 -29.58 -16.60 -0.56
N ASP A 303 -30.78 -16.32 -0.09
CA ASP A 303 -31.19 -16.66 1.28
C ASP A 303 -31.26 -18.18 1.49
N SER A 304 -31.68 -18.93 0.47
CA SER A 304 -31.64 -20.41 0.46
C SER A 304 -30.21 -20.95 0.48
N GLY A 305 -29.31 -20.35 -0.32
CA GLY A 305 -27.89 -20.65 -0.31
C GLY A 305 -27.25 -20.36 1.05
N PHE A 306 -27.61 -19.25 1.70
CA PHE A 306 -27.14 -18.94 3.04
C PHE A 306 -27.62 -19.95 4.09
N GLN A 307 -28.87 -20.42 4.01
CA GLN A 307 -29.37 -21.49 4.88
C GLN A 307 -28.63 -22.82 4.66
N LEU A 308 -28.32 -23.16 3.41
CA LEU A 308 -27.52 -24.34 3.08
C LEU A 308 -26.12 -24.25 3.72
N ILE A 309 -25.47 -23.09 3.59
CA ILE A 309 -24.15 -22.83 4.18
C ILE A 309 -24.21 -22.94 5.72
N GLN A 310 -25.23 -22.34 6.36
CA GLN A 310 -25.43 -22.42 7.80
C GLN A 310 -25.57 -23.87 8.29
N GLY A 311 -26.36 -24.69 7.59
CA GLY A 311 -26.57 -26.10 7.93
C GLY A 311 -25.32 -26.96 7.80
N LYS A 312 -24.36 -26.57 6.96
CA LYS A 312 -23.11 -27.33 6.71
C LYS A 312 -21.94 -26.90 7.60
N LEU A 313 -21.93 -25.65 8.09
CA LEU A 313 -20.83 -25.11 8.91
C LEU A 313 -20.65 -25.84 10.25
N GLY A 314 -21.71 -26.43 10.81
CA GLY A 314 -21.71 -27.43 11.90
C GLY A 314 -21.13 -27.02 13.27
N ASP A 315 -20.22 -26.06 13.34
CA ASP A 315 -19.54 -25.57 14.53
C ASP A 315 -19.94 -24.11 14.80
N GLU A 316 -20.56 -23.86 15.97
CA GLU A 316 -21.06 -22.55 16.39
C GLU A 316 -19.98 -21.45 16.42
N HIS A 317 -18.70 -21.83 16.44
CA HIS A 317 -17.57 -20.91 16.56
C HIS A 317 -16.84 -20.63 15.24
N THR A 318 -17.27 -21.24 14.13
CA THR A 318 -16.71 -20.96 12.81
C THR A 318 -17.51 -19.87 12.10
N TYR A 319 -16.81 -18.83 11.66
CA TYR A 319 -17.36 -17.74 10.85
C TYR A 319 -16.84 -17.85 9.42
N LEU A 320 -17.73 -17.70 8.45
CA LEU A 320 -17.42 -17.78 7.03
C LEU A 320 -17.83 -16.50 6.31
N GLY A 321 -16.85 -15.81 5.72
CA GLY A 321 -17.07 -14.72 4.79
C GLY A 321 -17.35 -15.26 3.39
N VAL A 322 -18.60 -15.15 2.94
CA VAL A 322 -19.07 -15.65 1.64
C VAL A 322 -19.24 -14.46 0.71
N SER A 323 -18.36 -14.31 -0.30
CA SER A 323 -18.56 -13.31 -1.33
C SER A 323 -19.38 -13.86 -2.50
N PHE A 324 -20.33 -13.06 -2.98
CA PHE A 324 -21.35 -13.48 -3.92
C PHE A 324 -21.71 -12.38 -4.94
N HIS A 325 -22.21 -12.80 -6.08
CA HIS A 325 -22.95 -11.96 -7.02
C HIS A 325 -24.44 -12.22 -6.90
N GLU A 326 -25.26 -11.18 -6.91
CA GLU A 326 -26.73 -11.30 -6.82
C GLU A 326 -27.38 -10.48 -7.94
N ASP A 327 -28.24 -11.11 -8.73
CA ASP A 327 -29.07 -10.40 -9.69
C ASP A 327 -30.39 -9.99 -9.04
N VAL A 328 -30.64 -8.68 -9.03
CA VAL A 328 -31.87 -8.08 -8.52
C VAL A 328 -32.76 -7.72 -9.71
N SER A 329 -33.86 -8.45 -9.86
CA SER A 329 -34.90 -8.10 -10.82
C SER A 329 -35.60 -6.82 -10.36
N THR A 330 -35.59 -5.80 -11.20
CA THR A 330 -36.40 -4.59 -10.97
C THR A 330 -37.70 -4.68 -11.76
N ASP A 331 -38.84 -4.64 -11.08
CA ASP A 331 -40.18 -4.76 -11.70
C ASP A 331 -40.46 -3.73 -12.82
N VAL A 332 -39.72 -2.62 -12.85
CA VAL A 332 -40.06 -1.43 -13.64
C VAL A 332 -39.56 -1.50 -15.09
N ARG A 333 -38.54 -2.32 -15.38
CA ARG A 333 -37.98 -2.56 -16.72
C ARG A 333 -37.18 -3.86 -16.60
N HIS A 334 -37.33 -4.79 -17.55
CA HIS A 334 -36.58 -6.07 -17.63
C HIS A 334 -35.03 -5.97 -17.63
N SER A 335 -34.42 -4.88 -17.18
CA SER A 335 -33.01 -4.80 -16.82
C SER A 335 -32.80 -5.44 -15.44
N SER A 336 -32.14 -6.60 -15.41
CA SER A 336 -31.56 -7.10 -14.17
C SER A 336 -30.43 -6.18 -13.74
N VAL A 337 -30.43 -5.80 -12.47
CA VAL A 337 -29.36 -5.03 -11.85
C VAL A 337 -28.60 -6.00 -10.96
N SER A 338 -27.29 -6.15 -11.18
CA SER A 338 -26.51 -7.08 -10.39
C SER A 338 -25.75 -6.36 -9.27
N HIS A 339 -25.53 -7.04 -8.15
CA HIS A 339 -24.73 -6.56 -7.03
C HIS A 339 -23.58 -7.54 -6.77
N ASN A 340 -22.49 -7.01 -6.22
CA ASN A 340 -21.38 -7.80 -5.71
C ASN A 340 -21.30 -7.54 -4.21
N GLY A 341 -21.36 -8.62 -3.42
CA GLY A 341 -21.46 -8.55 -1.99
C GLY A 341 -20.60 -9.58 -1.25
N ILE A 342 -20.56 -9.41 0.06
CA ILE A 342 -20.01 -10.37 1.03
C ILE A 342 -20.95 -10.45 2.21
N ALA A 343 -21.25 -11.68 2.63
CA ALA A 343 -21.98 -11.99 3.84
C ALA A 343 -21.06 -12.67 4.86
N ILE A 344 -21.19 -12.33 6.13
CA ILE A 344 -20.53 -13.04 7.24
C ILE A 344 -21.55 -13.98 7.85
N ILE A 345 -21.32 -15.27 7.69
CA ILE A 345 -22.26 -16.34 8.06
C ILE A 345 -21.64 -17.20 9.15
N SER A 346 -22.48 -17.64 10.09
CA SER A 346 -22.16 -18.66 11.09
C SER A 346 -23.38 -19.57 11.25
N PRO A 347 -23.31 -20.68 12.00
CA PRO A 347 -24.50 -21.50 12.26
C PRO A 347 -25.64 -20.74 12.94
N SER A 348 -25.36 -19.66 13.67
CA SER A 348 -26.40 -18.84 14.31
C SER A 348 -27.15 -17.91 13.35
N GLY A 349 -26.69 -17.77 12.11
CA GLY A 349 -27.28 -16.88 11.11
C GLY A 349 -26.28 -16.00 10.36
N VAL A 350 -26.82 -15.07 9.58
CA VAL A 350 -26.07 -14.03 8.85
C VAL A 350 -25.88 -12.81 9.76
N HIS A 351 -24.63 -12.40 9.99
CA HIS A 351 -24.27 -11.31 10.91
C HIS A 351 -24.05 -9.97 10.20
N LEU A 352 -23.58 -10.00 8.96
CA LEU A 352 -23.31 -8.80 8.15
C LEU A 352 -23.50 -9.13 6.68
N THR A 353 -24.11 -8.20 5.95
CA THR A 353 -24.10 -8.20 4.49
C THR A 353 -23.57 -6.85 4.02
N TYR A 354 -22.50 -6.87 3.23
CA TYR A 354 -21.86 -5.70 2.66
C TYR A 354 -21.87 -5.80 1.14
N HIS A 355 -22.19 -4.70 0.46
CA HIS A 355 -22.16 -4.62 -1.00
C HIS A 355 -21.03 -3.67 -1.43
N LYS A 356 -20.27 -4.08 -2.45
CA LYS A 356 -19.12 -3.36 -3.01
C LYS A 356 -19.51 -1.94 -3.39
N ARG A 357 -18.80 -0.94 -2.85
CA ARG A 357 -19.17 0.47 -3.03
C ARG A 357 -18.51 1.09 -4.25
N HIS A 358 -17.27 0.69 -4.52
CA HIS A 358 -16.47 1.23 -5.61
C HIS A 358 -16.29 0.17 -6.68
N LEU A 359 -17.12 0.31 -7.73
CA LEU A 359 -17.07 -0.57 -8.88
C LEU A 359 -15.90 -0.20 -9.79
N VAL A 360 -15.31 -1.21 -10.42
CA VAL A 360 -14.31 -1.02 -11.48
C VAL A 360 -14.97 -0.27 -12.66
N PRO A 361 -14.50 0.93 -13.01
CA PRO A 361 -15.02 1.67 -14.15
C PRO A 361 -14.93 0.85 -15.44
N ILE A 362 -15.97 0.96 -16.26
CA ILE A 362 -16.13 0.25 -17.55
C ILE A 362 -16.39 -1.25 -17.36
N ALA A 363 -15.58 -1.97 -16.58
CA ALA A 363 -15.74 -3.42 -16.40
C ALA A 363 -17.00 -3.77 -15.59
N GLU A 364 -17.19 -3.13 -14.45
CA GLU A 364 -18.30 -3.43 -13.52
C GLU A 364 -19.44 -2.42 -13.63
N SER A 365 -19.12 -1.14 -13.90
CA SER A 365 -20.09 -0.04 -13.84
C SER A 365 -21.26 -0.13 -14.82
N HIS A 366 -21.21 -1.02 -15.82
CA HIS A 366 -22.31 -1.23 -16.77
C HIS A 366 -23.30 -2.32 -16.34
N ARG A 367 -22.90 -3.21 -15.44
CA ARG A 367 -23.70 -4.39 -15.02
C ARG A 367 -24.02 -4.37 -13.52
N LEU A 368 -23.09 -3.86 -12.72
CA LEU A 368 -23.21 -3.81 -11.27
C LEU A 368 -23.72 -2.44 -10.81
N THR A 369 -24.52 -2.44 -9.75
CA THR A 369 -24.89 -1.23 -9.00
C THR A 369 -24.03 -1.11 -7.74
N PRO A 370 -23.46 0.07 -7.45
CA PRO A 370 -22.64 0.27 -6.27
C PRO A 370 -23.46 0.22 -4.99
N GLY A 371 -22.92 -0.43 -3.97
CA GLY A 371 -23.45 -0.39 -2.61
C GLY A 371 -23.41 1.03 -2.03
N ILE A 372 -24.46 1.41 -1.32
CA ILE A 372 -24.54 2.72 -0.62
C ILE A 372 -24.22 2.62 0.87
N ILE A 373 -24.35 1.44 1.44
CA ILE A 373 -24.21 1.20 2.89
C ILE A 373 -22.70 1.07 3.21
N PRO A 374 -22.17 1.85 4.16
CA PRO A 374 -20.79 1.68 4.61
C PRO A 374 -20.58 0.31 5.26
N PRO A 375 -19.34 -0.20 5.33
CA PRO A 375 -19.08 -1.47 5.99
C PRO A 375 -19.50 -1.41 7.47
N GLY A 376 -20.08 -2.50 7.98
CA GLY A 376 -20.43 -2.66 9.40
C GLY A 376 -19.36 -3.40 10.18
N ILE A 377 -19.52 -3.50 11.50
CA ILE A 377 -18.63 -4.29 12.37
C ILE A 377 -19.42 -5.39 13.06
N VAL A 378 -18.86 -6.60 13.09
CA VAL A 378 -19.42 -7.77 13.76
C VAL A 378 -18.44 -8.23 14.84
N PRO A 379 -18.87 -8.37 16.10
CA PRO A 379 -18.07 -9.04 17.12
C PRO A 379 -18.17 -10.57 16.93
N ILE A 380 -17.03 -11.23 16.70
CA ILE A 380 -16.94 -12.69 16.72
C ILE A 380 -16.43 -13.16 18.08
N ARG A 381 -17.02 -14.23 18.61
CA ARG A 381 -16.64 -14.79 19.90
C ARG A 381 -15.58 -15.86 19.71
N LEU A 382 -14.38 -15.63 20.20
CA LEU A 382 -13.36 -16.67 20.25
C LEU A 382 -13.60 -17.53 21.50
N GLN A 383 -13.90 -18.80 21.28
CA GLN A 383 -13.83 -19.78 22.37
C GLN A 383 -12.35 -20.07 22.67
N ASP A 384 -11.97 -19.92 23.94
CA ASP A 384 -10.66 -20.35 24.44
C ASP A 384 -10.71 -21.87 24.61
N SER A 385 -9.82 -22.59 23.93
CA SER A 385 -9.72 -24.05 24.07
C SER A 385 -9.08 -24.45 25.41
N SER A 386 -8.38 -23.53 26.09
CA SER A 386 -7.80 -23.80 27.40
C SER A 386 -8.89 -23.70 28.48
N GLN A 387 -9.41 -24.86 28.88
CA GLN A 387 -10.50 -25.02 29.86
C GLN A 387 -10.30 -24.33 31.22
N ARG A 388 -9.12 -23.78 31.52
CA ARG A 388 -8.81 -23.22 32.85
C ARG A 388 -9.27 -21.78 33.04
N GLN A 389 -9.59 -21.03 31.98
CA GLN A 389 -9.98 -19.62 32.11
C GLN A 389 -11.07 -19.22 31.11
N LYS A 390 -12.32 -19.14 31.60
CA LYS A 390 -13.57 -18.92 30.86
C LYS A 390 -13.79 -17.45 30.44
N TRP A 391 -12.77 -16.75 29.92
CA TRP A 391 -12.90 -15.36 29.50
C TRP A 391 -13.42 -15.30 28.07
N LYS A 392 -14.47 -14.51 27.84
CA LYS A 392 -15.01 -14.26 26.49
C LYS A 392 -14.10 -13.25 25.79
N ARG A 393 -13.41 -13.67 24.74
CA ARG A 393 -12.59 -12.79 23.91
C ARG A 393 -13.33 -12.47 22.62
N ASP A 394 -13.89 -11.27 22.55
CA ASP A 394 -14.58 -10.79 21.36
C ASP A 394 -13.58 -10.12 20.41
N VAL A 395 -13.62 -10.49 19.13
CA VAL A 395 -12.80 -9.91 18.07
C VAL A 395 -13.71 -9.21 17.08
N ASN A 396 -13.45 -7.93 16.83
CA ASN A 396 -14.28 -7.14 15.93
C ASN A 396 -13.83 -7.36 14.49
N ILE A 397 -14.73 -7.77 13.60
CA ILE A 397 -14.44 -7.98 12.18
C ILE A 397 -15.28 -7.07 11.30
N THR A 398 -14.73 -6.68 10.16
CA THR A 398 -15.43 -5.92 9.11
C THR A 398 -15.11 -6.51 7.74
N ALA A 399 -15.72 -5.99 6.68
CA ALA A 399 -15.48 -6.44 5.31
C ALA A 399 -15.36 -5.29 4.32
N SER A 400 -14.59 -5.48 3.26
CA SER A 400 -14.43 -4.55 2.13
C SER A 400 -14.00 -5.35 0.90
N ILE A 401 -14.42 -4.98 -0.31
CA ILE A 401 -14.25 -5.85 -1.48
C ILE A 401 -13.28 -5.21 -2.49
N CYS A 402 -12.18 -5.90 -2.80
CA CYS A 402 -11.32 -5.61 -3.95
C CYS A 402 -10.95 -4.11 -4.11
N LEU A 403 -11.50 -3.44 -5.13
CA LEU A 403 -11.20 -2.04 -5.46
C LEU A 403 -11.54 -1.05 -4.34
N ASP A 404 -12.40 -1.41 -3.38
CA ASP A 404 -12.69 -0.56 -2.21
C ASP A 404 -11.42 -0.18 -1.42
N PHE A 405 -10.39 -1.03 -1.44
CA PHE A 405 -9.09 -0.75 -0.78
C PHE A 405 -8.23 0.31 -1.49
N ALA A 406 -8.50 0.60 -2.77
CA ALA A 406 -7.82 1.68 -3.48
C ALA A 406 -8.31 3.07 -3.06
N MET A 407 -9.44 3.14 -2.34
CA MET A 407 -9.95 4.41 -1.82
C MET A 407 -9.16 4.82 -0.57
N PRO A 408 -8.94 6.13 -0.33
CA PRO A 408 -8.11 6.57 0.78
C PRO A 408 -8.72 6.22 2.15
N SER A 409 -10.05 6.28 2.28
CA SER A 409 -10.70 6.15 3.59
C SER A 409 -11.95 5.24 3.57
N PRO A 410 -11.82 3.95 3.18
CA PRO A 410 -12.95 3.03 3.09
C PRO A 410 -13.61 2.78 4.46
N PHE A 411 -12.83 2.88 5.54
CA PHE A 411 -13.24 2.55 6.91
C PHE A 411 -13.53 3.77 7.80
N ARG A 412 -13.55 4.99 7.26
CA ARG A 412 -13.74 6.22 8.07
C ARG A 412 -15.07 6.24 8.84
N ASN A 413 -16.10 5.60 8.28
CA ASN A 413 -17.44 5.57 8.85
C ASN A 413 -17.62 4.53 9.96
N LEU A 414 -16.61 3.71 10.23
CA LEU A 414 -16.65 2.71 11.31
C LEU A 414 -16.59 3.39 12.68
N ASP A 415 -17.42 2.93 13.62
CA ASP A 415 -17.51 3.53 14.95
C ASP A 415 -16.23 3.36 15.79
N TYR A 416 -15.57 2.24 15.59
CA TYR A 416 -14.34 1.84 16.25
C TYR A 416 -13.47 1.03 15.28
N ARG A 417 -12.21 0.79 15.66
CA ARG A 417 -11.27 0.02 14.86
C ARG A 417 -11.65 -1.48 14.88
N PRO A 418 -11.79 -2.15 13.72
CA PRO A 418 -11.91 -3.59 13.67
C PRO A 418 -10.55 -4.24 13.94
N ALA A 419 -10.52 -5.43 14.49
CA ALA A 419 -9.31 -6.23 14.62
C ALA A 419 -8.92 -6.88 13.29
N VAL A 420 -9.92 -7.39 12.53
CA VAL A 420 -9.71 -8.06 11.25
C VAL A 420 -10.63 -7.49 10.17
N ILE A 421 -10.08 -7.28 8.98
CA ILE A 421 -10.79 -6.84 7.78
C ILE A 421 -10.82 -8.02 6.80
N LEU A 422 -12.01 -8.50 6.45
CA LEU A 422 -12.20 -9.49 5.40
C LEU A 422 -12.13 -8.81 4.04
N ALA A 423 -11.25 -9.29 3.17
CA ALA A 423 -10.89 -8.61 1.94
C ALA A 423 -10.94 -9.58 0.75
N PRO A 424 -12.14 -10.03 0.32
CA PRO A 424 -12.28 -10.86 -0.87
C PRO A 424 -11.90 -10.07 -2.13
N ALA A 425 -11.24 -10.74 -3.06
CA ALA A 425 -10.84 -10.18 -4.34
C ALA A 425 -10.86 -11.22 -5.45
N ARG A 426 -10.90 -10.74 -6.69
CA ARG A 426 -10.71 -11.54 -7.89
C ARG A 426 -10.03 -10.71 -8.96
N THR A 427 -8.70 -10.69 -8.94
CA THR A 427 -7.91 -9.95 -9.93
C THR A 427 -7.69 -10.78 -11.19
N TRP A 428 -7.51 -10.10 -12.32
CA TRP A 428 -7.38 -10.75 -13.64
C TRP A 428 -5.94 -10.86 -14.13
N ASP A 429 -4.99 -10.24 -13.43
CA ASP A 429 -3.58 -10.16 -13.84
C ASP A 429 -2.69 -10.10 -12.59
N PRO A 430 -1.55 -10.81 -12.56
CA PRO A 430 -0.70 -10.86 -11.37
C PRO A 430 -0.09 -9.50 -11.00
N VAL A 431 0.14 -8.61 -11.97
CA VAL A 431 0.65 -7.25 -11.67
C VAL A 431 -0.44 -6.41 -11.00
N ILE A 432 -1.70 -6.61 -11.39
CA ILE A 432 -2.86 -6.00 -10.73
C ILE A 432 -3.07 -6.62 -9.35
N ALA A 433 -2.94 -7.94 -9.20
CA ALA A 433 -2.98 -8.65 -7.93
C ALA A 433 -1.97 -8.05 -6.94
N ASN A 434 -0.72 -7.91 -7.37
CA ASN A 434 0.35 -7.30 -6.57
C ASN A 434 0.01 -5.85 -6.16
N ARG A 435 -0.50 -5.05 -7.11
CA ARG A 435 -0.89 -3.67 -6.82
C ARG A 435 -2.02 -3.59 -5.79
N MET A 436 -3.03 -4.44 -5.92
CA MET A 436 -4.15 -4.46 -4.98
C MET A 436 -3.74 -4.98 -3.61
N TRP A 437 -2.89 -6.01 -3.55
CA TRP A 437 -2.28 -6.51 -2.32
C TRP A 437 -1.57 -5.40 -1.54
N GLU A 438 -0.77 -4.59 -2.23
CA GLU A 438 -0.05 -3.49 -1.60
C GLU A 438 -1.00 -2.36 -1.11
N GLU A 439 -2.13 -2.11 -1.79
CA GLU A 439 -3.15 -1.17 -1.28
C GLU A 439 -3.84 -1.72 -0.03
N VAL A 440 -4.13 -3.03 0.02
CA VAL A 440 -4.73 -3.68 1.18
C VAL A 440 -3.80 -3.60 2.37
N LYS A 441 -2.51 -3.91 2.17
CA LYS A 441 -1.44 -3.75 3.17
C LYS A 441 -1.38 -2.33 3.69
N GLN A 442 -1.45 -1.35 2.79
CA GLN A 442 -1.47 0.05 3.18
C GLN A 442 -2.70 0.40 4.03
N ARG A 443 -3.93 0.03 3.62
CA ARG A 443 -5.14 0.31 4.41
C ARG A 443 -5.14 -0.39 5.77
N ALA A 444 -4.63 -1.63 5.82
CA ALA A 444 -4.49 -2.38 7.06
C ALA A 444 -3.59 -1.62 8.06
N ASN A 445 -2.44 -1.11 7.60
CA ASN A 445 -1.52 -0.32 8.43
C ASN A 445 -2.09 1.04 8.85
N GLU A 446 -2.83 1.71 7.99
CA GLU A 446 -3.47 3.00 8.30
C GLU A 446 -4.55 2.88 9.38
N VAL A 447 -5.33 1.81 9.31
CA VAL A 447 -6.36 1.50 10.32
C VAL A 447 -5.72 0.89 11.56
N GLY A 448 -4.55 0.25 11.43
CA GLY A 448 -3.95 -0.56 12.50
C GLY A 448 -4.74 -1.84 12.74
N SER A 449 -5.18 -2.50 11.67
CA SER A 449 -5.93 -3.77 11.70
C SER A 449 -5.20 -4.83 10.91
N LEU A 450 -5.58 -6.09 11.09
CA LEU A 450 -5.22 -7.17 10.19
C LEU A 450 -6.18 -7.17 8.99
N ALA A 451 -5.70 -7.52 7.81
CA ALA A 451 -6.50 -7.77 6.63
C ALA A 451 -6.27 -9.19 6.12
N LEU A 452 -7.35 -9.96 5.98
CA LEU A 452 -7.35 -11.28 5.35
C LEU A 452 -7.73 -11.10 3.88
N TRP A 453 -6.75 -11.19 2.99
CA TRP A 453 -6.93 -11.01 1.55
C TRP A 453 -7.00 -12.36 0.85
N CYS A 454 -8.11 -12.61 0.16
CA CYS A 454 -8.37 -13.86 -0.54
C CYS A 454 -8.73 -13.56 -1.99
N ASP A 455 -7.77 -13.75 -2.88
CA ASP A 455 -7.87 -13.43 -4.31
C ASP A 455 -8.12 -14.68 -5.15
N GLY A 456 -9.32 -14.79 -5.72
CA GLY A 456 -9.74 -15.92 -6.57
C GLY A 456 -9.29 -15.82 -8.03
N GLY A 457 -8.47 -14.82 -8.37
CA GLY A 457 -7.81 -14.69 -9.67
C GLY A 457 -6.93 -15.90 -9.98
N GLN A 458 -6.72 -16.21 -11.27
CA GLN A 458 -5.89 -17.36 -11.68
C GLN A 458 -4.45 -17.27 -11.13
N ASP A 459 -3.90 -16.07 -11.12
CA ASP A 459 -2.59 -15.74 -10.52
C ASP A 459 -2.77 -14.72 -9.38
N GLY A 460 -3.93 -14.77 -8.71
CA GLY A 460 -4.28 -13.87 -7.62
C GLY A 460 -3.37 -14.07 -6.42
N PHE A 461 -3.11 -13.02 -5.65
CA PHE A 461 -2.31 -13.12 -4.43
C PHE A 461 -3.23 -13.25 -3.24
N SER A 462 -3.00 -14.22 -2.36
CA SER A 462 -3.74 -14.37 -1.11
C SER A 462 -2.80 -14.37 0.08
N GLY A 463 -3.17 -13.68 1.16
CA GLY A 463 -2.25 -13.44 2.27
C GLY A 463 -2.89 -12.72 3.45
N ILE A 464 -2.05 -12.39 4.44
CA ILE A 464 -2.43 -11.57 5.59
C ILE A 464 -1.55 -10.33 5.66
N ALA A 465 -2.19 -9.17 5.81
CA ALA A 465 -1.52 -7.87 5.82
C ALA A 465 -1.84 -7.07 7.09
N GLY A 466 -0.90 -6.25 7.55
CA GLY A 466 -1.06 -5.34 8.69
C GLY A 466 -0.54 -5.91 10.01
N GLN A 467 -0.38 -5.04 11.03
CA GLN A 467 0.11 -5.43 12.37
C GLN A 467 1.41 -6.27 12.31
N GLY A 468 2.33 -5.87 11.41
CA GLY A 468 3.60 -6.54 11.16
C GLY A 468 3.55 -7.73 10.19
N TYR A 469 2.37 -8.24 9.85
CA TYR A 469 2.21 -9.26 8.81
C TYR A 469 2.28 -8.62 7.42
N ASN A 470 3.09 -9.21 6.55
CA ASN A 470 3.24 -8.82 5.14
C ASN A 470 3.34 -10.04 4.22
N ASP A 471 2.81 -11.18 4.66
CA ASP A 471 3.06 -12.48 4.04
C ASP A 471 2.05 -12.79 2.94
N VAL A 472 2.57 -13.11 1.75
CA VAL A 472 1.78 -13.74 0.68
C VAL A 472 1.89 -15.26 0.87
N TYR A 473 0.79 -15.90 1.25
CA TYR A 473 0.77 -17.35 1.53
C TYR A 473 0.49 -18.17 0.28
N GLN A 474 -0.34 -17.67 -0.64
CA GLN A 474 -0.69 -18.36 -1.87
C GLN A 474 -0.66 -17.40 -3.06
N VAL A 475 -0.14 -17.89 -4.18
CA VAL A 475 -0.26 -17.25 -5.49
C VAL A 475 -1.01 -18.22 -6.39
N GLY A 476 -2.18 -17.79 -6.88
CA GLY A 476 -3.10 -18.59 -7.66
C GLY A 476 -3.99 -19.51 -6.82
N GLU A 477 -4.31 -20.68 -7.36
CA GLU A 477 -5.27 -21.63 -6.79
C GLU A 477 -4.71 -22.38 -5.57
N GLY A 478 -5.57 -22.80 -4.65
CA GLY A 478 -5.21 -23.60 -3.48
C GLY A 478 -5.59 -22.93 -2.16
N SER A 479 -6.37 -23.63 -1.35
CA SER A 479 -6.77 -23.14 -0.04
C SER A 479 -5.62 -23.17 0.97
N TRP A 480 -5.64 -22.23 1.92
CA TRP A 480 -4.64 -22.15 2.97
C TRP A 480 -5.24 -21.65 4.29
N THR A 481 -4.52 -21.93 5.39
CA THR A 481 -4.87 -21.48 6.73
C THR A 481 -3.62 -20.97 7.45
N ARG A 482 -3.77 -19.99 8.32
CA ARG A 482 -2.68 -19.44 9.14
C ARG A 482 -3.23 -18.93 10.47
N SER A 483 -2.51 -19.20 11.55
CA SER A 483 -2.80 -18.62 12.86
C SER A 483 -2.08 -17.29 13.03
N VAL A 484 -2.81 -16.28 13.51
CA VAL A 484 -2.29 -14.93 13.75
C VAL A 484 -2.54 -14.50 15.19
N GLY A 485 -1.61 -13.74 15.74
CA GLY A 485 -1.73 -13.13 17.07
C GLY A 485 -2.50 -11.81 17.01
N ILE A 486 -3.56 -11.68 17.81
CA ILE A 486 -4.31 -10.44 18.01
C ILE A 486 -4.07 -9.94 19.43
N PRO A 487 -3.69 -8.66 19.64
CA PRO A 487 -3.43 -8.15 20.99
C PRO A 487 -4.71 -8.21 21.85
N HIS A 488 -4.56 -8.56 23.12
CA HIS A 488 -5.62 -8.66 24.11
C HIS A 488 -5.28 -7.88 25.39
N PRO A 489 -6.15 -6.99 25.87
CA PRO A 489 -7.37 -6.52 25.20
C PRO A 489 -7.04 -5.80 23.89
N PHE A 490 -7.88 -6.01 22.86
CA PHE A 490 -7.70 -5.33 21.58
C PHE A 490 -8.06 -3.85 21.76
N ASP A 491 -7.11 -2.95 21.48
CA ASP A 491 -7.39 -1.52 21.45
C ASP A 491 -8.32 -1.22 20.26
N SER A 492 -9.60 -0.99 20.54
CA SER A 492 -10.60 -0.64 19.53
C SER A 492 -10.57 0.86 19.16
N SER A 493 -9.65 1.64 19.73
CA SER A 493 -9.55 3.05 19.44
C SER A 493 -9.19 3.28 17.97
N ARG A 494 -9.85 4.27 17.37
CA ARG A 494 -9.54 4.67 16.00
C ARG A 494 -8.15 5.29 15.95
N THR A 495 -7.34 4.91 14.97
CA THR A 495 -6.08 5.60 14.68
C THR A 495 -6.33 7.08 14.35
N PHE A 496 -5.30 7.91 14.47
CA PHE A 496 -5.43 9.33 14.17
C PHE A 496 -5.86 9.53 12.70
N TYR A 497 -5.29 8.75 11.78
CA TYR A 497 -5.70 8.76 10.38
C TYR A 497 -7.17 8.38 10.20
N MET A 498 -7.66 7.33 10.86
CA MET A 498 -9.07 6.92 10.70
C MET A 498 -10.05 7.98 11.22
N ARG A 499 -9.67 8.77 12.24
CA ARG A 499 -10.50 9.89 12.74
C ARG A 499 -10.51 11.07 11.77
N ALA A 500 -9.32 11.43 11.28
CA ALA A 500 -9.10 12.75 10.71
C ALA A 500 -8.91 12.75 9.19
N GLY A 501 -8.49 11.62 8.62
CA GLY A 501 -8.23 11.39 7.20
C GLY A 501 -7.09 12.22 6.62
N ASP A 502 -6.97 12.21 5.30
CA ASP A 502 -5.92 12.91 4.52
C ASP A 502 -5.84 14.42 4.83
N TRP A 503 -6.95 15.04 5.24
CA TRP A 503 -7.06 16.49 5.40
C TRP A 503 -6.21 17.06 6.53
N THR A 504 -5.83 16.24 7.52
CA THR A 504 -4.93 16.68 8.59
C THR A 504 -3.54 16.98 8.09
N VAL A 505 -2.97 16.07 7.28
CA VAL A 505 -1.65 16.25 6.67
C VAL A 505 -1.69 17.43 5.71
N VAL A 506 -2.76 17.59 4.95
CA VAL A 506 -2.97 18.77 4.09
C VAL A 506 -2.96 20.05 4.93
N GLY A 507 -3.74 20.09 6.02
CA GLY A 507 -3.78 21.23 6.94
C GLY A 507 -2.42 21.55 7.57
N ALA A 508 -1.72 20.53 8.07
CA ALA A 508 -0.37 20.67 8.63
C ALA A 508 0.64 21.17 7.60
N SER A 509 0.60 20.64 6.37
CA SER A 509 1.46 21.06 5.27
C SER A 509 1.28 22.55 4.96
N TRP A 510 0.04 23.03 4.87
CA TRP A 510 -0.23 24.45 4.66
C TRP A 510 0.09 25.31 5.88
N ALA A 511 0.00 24.77 7.10
CA ALA A 511 0.45 25.46 8.30
C ALA A 511 1.98 25.71 8.26
N PHE A 512 2.78 24.79 7.72
CA PHE A 512 4.22 25.04 7.52
C PHE A 512 4.51 26.10 6.44
N VAL A 513 3.69 26.19 5.40
CA VAL A 513 3.83 27.21 4.34
C VAL A 513 3.41 28.59 4.84
N LEU A 514 2.27 28.67 5.52
CA LEU A 514 1.65 29.94 5.95
C LEU A 514 2.15 30.41 7.31
N GLY A 515 2.61 29.50 8.17
CA GLY A 515 3.07 29.79 9.53
C GLY A 515 4.14 30.88 9.59
N PRO A 516 5.22 30.82 8.79
CA PRO A 516 6.22 31.89 8.74
C PRO A 516 5.64 33.23 8.29
N ILE A 517 4.68 33.25 7.35
CA ILE A 517 4.01 34.47 6.89
C ILE A 517 3.15 35.04 8.02
N ALA A 518 2.35 34.20 8.68
CA ALA A 518 1.50 34.58 9.80
C ALA A 518 2.35 35.14 10.96
N LEU A 519 3.46 34.46 11.29
CA LEU A 519 4.39 34.92 12.32
C LEU A 519 5.01 36.28 11.94
N LEU A 520 5.38 36.48 10.67
CA LEU A 520 5.94 37.75 10.20
C LEU A 520 4.90 38.89 10.17
N MET A 521 3.63 38.59 9.89
CA MET A 521 2.53 39.56 9.97
C MET A 521 2.16 39.90 11.42
N LEU A 522 2.30 38.94 12.34
CA LEU A 522 2.03 39.14 13.78
C LEU A 522 3.23 39.75 14.52
N ALA A 523 4.46 39.57 14.02
CA ALA A 523 5.69 40.04 14.65
C ALA A 523 5.71 41.55 14.95
N PRO A 524 5.23 42.47 14.09
CA PRO A 524 5.12 43.89 14.44
C PRO A 524 4.17 44.14 15.63
N GLY A 525 3.05 43.41 15.69
CA GLY A 525 2.11 43.47 16.80
C GLY A 525 2.73 42.93 18.09
N LEU A 526 3.38 41.77 18.02
CA LEU A 526 4.10 41.16 19.15
C LEU A 526 5.29 42.01 19.60
N HIS A 527 6.05 42.61 18.69
CA HIS A 527 7.15 43.52 19.01
C HIS A 527 6.64 44.76 19.74
N ASN A 528 5.54 45.36 19.27
CA ASN A 528 4.89 46.48 19.97
C ASN A 528 4.34 46.08 21.34
N ILE A 529 3.81 44.86 21.49
CA ILE A 529 3.35 44.34 22.79
C ILE A 529 4.54 44.09 23.73
N VAL A 530 5.62 43.47 23.24
CA VAL A 530 6.85 43.21 24.01
C VAL A 530 7.51 44.52 24.42
N LEU A 531 7.56 45.54 23.55
CA LEU A 531 8.03 46.88 23.90
C LEU A 531 7.15 47.53 24.97
N LYS A 532 5.82 47.48 24.82
CA LYS A 532 4.89 48.01 25.85
C LYS A 532 5.00 47.27 27.19
N LEU A 533 5.21 45.95 27.18
CA LEU A 533 5.43 45.16 28.40
C LEU A 533 6.79 45.49 29.02
N ARG A 534 7.83 45.69 28.20
CA ARG A 534 9.15 46.15 28.66
C ARG A 534 9.07 47.55 29.29
N ASP A 535 8.34 48.47 28.69
CA ASP A 535 8.14 49.82 29.23
C ASP A 535 7.34 49.81 30.54
N ARG A 536 6.29 48.97 30.64
CA ARG A 536 5.53 48.76 31.88
C ARG A 536 6.36 48.10 32.98
N ALA A 537 7.21 47.13 32.62
CA ALA A 537 8.14 46.49 33.56
C ALA A 537 9.22 47.49 34.03
N ALA A 538 9.70 48.36 33.15
CA ALA A 538 10.62 49.44 33.51
C ALA A 538 9.96 50.48 34.42
N ALA A 539 8.70 50.85 34.16
CA ALA A 539 7.93 51.73 35.03
C ALA A 539 7.65 51.12 36.41
N SER A 540 7.32 49.82 36.46
CA SER A 540 7.08 49.10 37.73
C SER A 540 8.37 48.95 38.54
N ARG A 541 9.52 48.73 37.89
CA ARG A 541 10.84 48.78 38.57
C ARG A 541 11.14 50.17 39.13
N ARG A 542 10.79 51.26 38.43
CA ARG A 542 10.98 52.61 38.99
C ARG A 542 10.14 52.87 40.25
N ILE A 543 8.97 52.24 40.36
CA ILE A 543 8.12 52.35 41.57
C ILE A 543 8.66 51.48 42.70
N LEU A 544 9.15 50.27 42.41
CA LEU A 544 9.71 49.36 43.42
C LEU A 544 11.10 49.76 43.94
N PHE A 545 11.85 50.55 43.17
CA PHE A 545 13.17 51.07 43.55
C PHE A 545 13.18 52.59 43.80
N ALA A 546 12.02 53.22 43.92
CA ALA A 546 11.94 54.60 44.41
C ALA A 546 12.44 54.63 45.86
N SER A 547 13.45 55.47 46.11
CA SER A 547 14.02 55.65 47.44
C SER A 547 12.96 56.18 48.42
N PRO A 548 12.90 55.71 49.68
CA PRO A 548 11.95 56.21 50.69
C PRO A 548 11.99 57.74 50.90
N ASN A 549 13.06 58.42 50.48
CA ASN A 549 13.21 59.86 50.62
C ASN A 549 12.44 60.68 49.58
N ASP A 550 12.03 60.10 48.44
CA ASP A 550 11.27 60.80 47.39
C ASP A 550 9.74 60.79 47.65
N LEU A 551 9.28 60.08 48.68
CA LEU A 551 7.86 60.04 49.07
C LEU A 551 7.45 61.15 50.05
N GLN A 552 8.37 62.00 50.51
CA GLN A 552 8.06 63.10 51.43
C GLN A 552 7.65 64.42 50.74
N ASP A 553 7.94 64.60 49.44
CA ASP A 553 7.62 65.85 48.72
C ASP A 553 6.24 65.89 48.06
N LEU A 554 5.43 64.82 48.19
CA LEU A 554 4.05 64.78 47.66
C LEU A 554 2.96 65.08 48.71
N THR A 555 3.33 65.44 49.95
CA THR A 555 2.36 65.70 51.03
C THR A 555 2.29 67.14 51.54
N THR A 556 3.00 68.10 50.95
CA THR A 556 2.91 69.50 51.39
C THR A 556 2.87 70.49 50.22
N GLY A 557 1.65 70.85 49.79
CA GLY A 557 1.41 71.93 48.85
C GLY A 557 -0.05 72.39 48.88
N GLN A 558 -0.28 73.50 49.59
CA GLN A 558 -1.56 74.19 49.76
C GLN A 558 -2.34 74.48 48.46
N PRO A 559 -3.67 74.69 48.55
CA PRO A 559 -4.54 74.91 47.40
C PRO A 559 -4.41 76.35 46.87
N PRO A 560 -4.32 76.57 45.56
CA PRO A 560 -4.48 77.90 45.00
C PRO A 560 -5.96 78.24 44.80
N LEU A 561 -6.28 79.45 45.23
CA LEU A 561 -7.56 80.14 45.16
C LEU A 561 -8.08 80.29 43.72
N LEU A 562 -9.41 80.20 43.62
CA LEU A 562 -10.25 80.51 42.47
C LEU A 562 -9.97 81.91 41.88
N PRO A 563 -10.12 82.06 40.56
CA PRO A 563 -10.75 83.24 39.99
C PRO A 563 -12.15 82.89 39.46
N SER A 564 -13.07 83.75 39.86
CA SER A 564 -14.46 83.91 39.48
C SER A 564 -14.67 84.32 38.01
N SER A 565 -15.85 83.97 37.47
CA SER A 565 -16.60 84.59 36.36
C SER A 565 -15.92 84.55 34.97
N SER A 566 -16.54 84.40 33.81
CA SER A 566 -17.91 84.27 33.26
C SER A 566 -17.66 84.07 31.73
N LEU A 567 -18.48 83.48 30.84
CA LEU A 567 -19.79 83.91 30.32
C LEU A 567 -20.00 83.08 29.00
N TYR A 568 -21.21 82.55 28.76
CA TYR A 568 -21.85 82.06 27.50
C TYR A 568 -21.40 80.82 26.66
N GLY A 569 -22.13 79.70 26.85
CA GLY A 569 -23.09 79.06 25.90
C GLY A 569 -22.63 78.31 24.61
N PRO A 570 -23.48 77.46 23.97
CA PRO A 570 -24.49 76.53 24.53
C PRO A 570 -24.54 75.10 23.88
N VAL A 571 -24.98 74.13 24.70
CA VAL A 571 -26.06 73.12 24.50
C VAL A 571 -26.12 72.23 23.24
N SER A 572 -25.98 70.90 23.45
CA SER A 572 -27.02 69.85 23.24
C SER A 572 -26.55 68.52 23.90
N SER A 573 -27.15 68.08 25.01
CA SER A 573 -28.20 67.04 25.14
C SER A 573 -27.87 65.74 24.37
N THR A 574 -27.76 64.55 24.97
CA THR A 574 -28.70 63.89 25.90
C THR A 574 -28.02 62.88 26.85
N ARG A 575 -28.58 62.79 28.04
CA ARG A 575 -28.25 61.96 29.21
C ARG A 575 -29.13 60.69 29.20
N SER A 576 -28.65 59.58 29.76
CA SER A 576 -29.17 58.96 31.01
C SER A 576 -29.59 57.50 30.72
N ASN A 577 -29.43 56.46 31.54
CA ASN A 577 -29.10 56.33 32.96
C ASN A 577 -28.54 54.93 33.28
N LEU A 578 -27.64 54.89 34.26
CA LEU A 578 -27.33 53.73 35.12
C LEU A 578 -28.42 53.57 36.20
N PRO A 579 -28.39 52.48 36.99
CA PRO A 579 -27.96 52.71 38.38
C PRO A 579 -26.96 51.66 38.92
N SER A 580 -26.16 52.19 39.86
CA SER A 580 -25.24 51.58 40.84
C SER A 580 -25.95 50.55 41.75
N ALA A 581 -25.35 49.74 42.62
CA ALA A 581 -24.00 49.56 43.20
C ALA A 581 -23.99 48.16 43.87
N VAL A 582 -22.82 47.66 44.31
CA VAL A 582 -22.55 47.08 45.66
C VAL A 582 -21.24 46.26 45.63
N VAL A 583 -20.26 46.79 46.41
CA VAL A 583 -19.23 46.15 47.25
C VAL A 583 -18.39 44.97 46.71
N ARG A 584 -17.07 45.11 46.84
CA ARG A 584 -16.01 44.16 46.43
C ARG A 584 -15.06 43.93 47.62
N GLU A 585 -14.61 42.69 47.82
CA GLU A 585 -13.25 42.21 48.16
C GLU A 585 -13.29 40.74 48.69
N PRO A 586 -12.19 39.97 48.73
CA PRO A 586 -11.27 39.65 47.61
C PRO A 586 -10.87 38.15 47.60
N LEU A 587 -10.65 37.48 46.46
CA LEU A 587 -9.97 36.17 46.46
C LEU A 587 -9.20 35.87 45.15
N ALA A 588 -7.90 35.65 45.35
CA ALA A 588 -6.94 34.73 44.73
C ALA A 588 -7.14 34.18 43.30
N SER A 589 -6.06 34.36 42.52
CA SER A 589 -5.44 33.46 41.53
C SER A 589 -6.30 32.35 40.90
N SER A 590 -6.58 32.48 39.59
CA SER A 590 -7.05 31.38 38.74
C SER A 590 -6.07 31.06 37.61
N SER A 591 -5.74 29.78 37.57
CA SER A 591 -5.05 29.02 36.54
C SER A 591 -5.90 28.87 35.27
N LEU A 592 -5.22 28.57 34.16
CA LEU A 592 -5.77 28.31 32.82
C LEU A 592 -6.91 27.27 32.82
N GLY A 593 -8.09 27.65 32.29
CA GLY A 593 -9.12 26.74 31.77
C GLY A 593 -8.96 26.60 30.24
N SER A 594 -8.93 25.40 29.67
CA SER A 594 -10.07 24.50 29.38
C SER A 594 -11.12 25.14 28.47
N PHE A 595 -11.07 24.81 27.18
CA PHE A 595 -12.07 25.16 26.17
C PHE A 595 -13.13 24.06 26.11
N HIS A 596 -14.34 24.36 26.59
CA HIS A 596 -15.54 23.59 26.29
C HIS A 596 -16.16 24.07 24.96
N LEU A 597 -16.40 23.13 24.05
CA LEU A 597 -17.18 23.32 22.83
C LEU A 597 -18.64 22.96 23.10
N ILE A 598 -19.51 23.87 22.67
CA ILE A 598 -20.96 23.90 22.87
C ILE A 598 -21.64 22.82 22.03
N THR A 599 -22.40 21.94 22.69
CA THR A 599 -23.39 21.06 22.06
C THR A 599 -24.77 21.71 22.07
N SER A 600 -25.45 21.65 20.94
CA SER A 600 -26.82 22.15 20.74
C SER A 600 -27.84 21.09 21.16
N ALA A 601 -28.42 21.24 22.34
CA ALA A 601 -29.70 20.66 22.72
C ALA A 601 -30.41 21.58 23.73
N ASP A 602 -31.73 21.65 23.60
CA ASP A 602 -32.72 22.31 24.43
C ASP A 602 -32.99 23.81 24.22
N LEU A 603 -34.18 24.09 23.66
CA LEU A 603 -35.23 24.90 24.27
C LEU A 603 -36.58 24.60 23.54
N PRO A 604 -37.73 24.89 24.16
CA PRO A 604 -38.85 23.93 24.29
C PRO A 604 -40.12 24.44 23.59
N ILE A 605 -41.16 23.60 23.45
CA ILE A 605 -42.59 23.97 23.55
C ILE A 605 -43.45 22.69 23.51
N ARG A 606 -44.32 22.57 24.53
CA ARG A 606 -45.42 21.60 24.71
C ARG A 606 -46.58 21.87 23.74
N LEU A 607 -47.35 20.84 23.37
CA LEU A 607 -48.81 20.80 23.57
C LEU A 607 -49.39 19.42 23.21
N ASP A 608 -50.10 18.84 24.17
CA ASP A 608 -51.07 17.75 24.02
C ASP A 608 -52.26 18.20 23.15
N ASP A 609 -52.80 17.28 22.34
CA ASP A 609 -54.22 16.85 22.38
C ASP A 609 -54.61 16.06 21.12
N SER A 610 -55.14 14.86 21.35
CA SER A 610 -55.95 14.11 20.38
C SER A 610 -57.32 14.77 20.19
N PRO A 611 -58.01 14.64 19.03
CA PRO A 611 -59.05 13.59 18.99
C PRO A 611 -59.42 12.99 17.59
N LYS A 612 -59.81 11.70 17.65
CA LYS A 612 -60.93 11.00 16.99
C LYS A 612 -61.41 11.39 15.56
N CYS A 613 -61.17 10.44 14.64
CA CYS A 613 -62.10 9.74 13.73
C CYS A 613 -63.31 10.49 13.12
N LYS A 614 -63.35 10.66 11.78
CA LYS A 614 -64.56 10.65 10.93
C LYS A 614 -64.29 10.09 9.52
N LYS A 615 -65.34 9.47 8.97
CA LYS A 615 -65.46 8.63 7.76
C LYS A 615 -65.13 9.33 6.43
N ALA A 616 -64.84 8.50 5.41
CA ALA A 616 -64.65 8.80 3.99
C ALA A 616 -65.77 9.64 3.35
N PRO A 617 -65.49 10.29 2.19
CA PRO A 617 -65.98 9.70 0.94
C PRO A 617 -65.01 9.77 -0.25
N SER A 618 -65.44 9.09 -1.30
CA SER A 618 -64.78 8.72 -2.55
C SER A 618 -64.47 9.82 -3.56
N LEU A 619 -63.67 9.41 -4.57
CA LEU A 619 -63.80 9.67 -6.03
C LEU A 619 -62.80 10.65 -6.70
N LYS A 620 -62.13 10.06 -7.72
CA LYS A 620 -61.71 10.56 -9.05
C LYS A 620 -60.45 11.43 -9.23
N HIS A 621 -59.60 10.87 -10.10
CA HIS A 621 -58.75 11.48 -11.13
C HIS A 621 -58.09 12.83 -10.84
N PHE A 622 -56.77 12.83 -10.67
CA PHE A 622 -55.90 13.85 -11.27
C PHE A 622 -54.50 13.28 -11.57
N SER A 623 -54.02 13.53 -12.79
CA SER A 623 -52.68 13.20 -13.30
C SER A 623 -51.56 13.76 -12.41
N PRO A 624 -50.38 13.11 -12.34
CA PRO A 624 -49.26 13.65 -11.60
C PRO A 624 -48.61 14.80 -12.39
N ALA A 625 -48.65 15.99 -11.79
CA ALA A 625 -47.87 17.14 -12.21
C ALA A 625 -46.36 16.87 -11.99
N THR A 626 -45.59 17.23 -13.00
CA THR A 626 -44.13 17.38 -13.02
C THR A 626 -43.56 18.07 -11.77
N PRO A 627 -42.45 17.59 -11.17
CA PRO A 627 -41.82 18.27 -10.05
C PRO A 627 -41.01 19.49 -10.53
N HIS A 628 -41.27 20.64 -9.92
CA HIS A 628 -40.44 21.84 -10.02
C HIS A 628 -39.07 21.62 -9.36
N PRO A 629 -37.98 22.17 -9.92
CA PRO A 629 -36.63 22.02 -9.37
C PRO A 629 -36.42 22.96 -8.17
N LEU A 630 -35.95 22.39 -7.06
CA LEU A 630 -35.43 23.13 -5.92
C LEU A 630 -34.16 23.89 -6.31
N THR A 631 -34.18 25.19 -6.06
CA THR A 631 -33.06 26.12 -6.29
C THR A 631 -32.01 25.97 -5.20
N SER A 632 -31.01 25.12 -5.48
CA SER A 632 -29.76 25.07 -4.72
C SER A 632 -28.93 26.33 -4.99
N ARG A 633 -28.74 27.16 -3.96
CA ARG A 633 -27.77 28.27 -3.96
C ARG A 633 -26.34 27.69 -4.01
N SER A 634 -25.77 27.61 -5.20
CA SER A 634 -24.38 27.18 -5.40
C SER A 634 -23.38 28.25 -4.95
N LEU A 635 -22.48 27.88 -4.04
CA LEU A 635 -21.22 28.59 -3.80
C LEU A 635 -20.32 28.38 -5.03
N ARG A 636 -20.29 29.36 -5.94
CA ARG A 636 -19.49 29.32 -7.18
C ARG A 636 -18.01 29.52 -6.88
N ILE A 637 -17.25 28.44 -6.80
CA ILE A 637 -15.80 28.46 -6.97
C ILE A 637 -15.51 28.76 -8.46
N ARG A 638 -15.13 30.00 -8.77
CA ARG A 638 -14.93 30.50 -10.14
C ARG A 638 -13.71 29.91 -10.89
N PHE A 639 -12.91 29.05 -10.26
CA PHE A 639 -11.62 28.62 -10.83
C PHE A 639 -11.72 27.48 -11.86
N ILE A 640 -12.67 26.55 -11.70
CA ILE A 640 -12.77 25.34 -12.56
C ILE A 640 -13.50 25.63 -13.90
N GLY A 641 -14.48 26.55 -13.89
CA GLY A 641 -15.25 26.91 -15.08
C GLY A 641 -14.49 27.67 -16.16
N SER A 642 -13.31 28.24 -15.85
CA SER A 642 -12.42 28.92 -16.80
C SER A 642 -11.61 27.91 -17.62
N PHE A 643 -11.13 26.85 -16.97
CA PHE A 643 -10.34 25.79 -17.58
C PHE A 643 -11.18 24.94 -18.55
N ALA A 644 -12.38 24.50 -18.13
CA ALA A 644 -13.29 23.74 -18.98
C ALA A 644 -13.84 24.53 -20.19
N ARG A 645 -13.88 25.87 -20.10
CA ARG A 645 -14.24 26.76 -21.23
C ARG A 645 -13.07 26.97 -22.19
N ARG A 646 -11.82 27.02 -21.72
CA ARG A 646 -10.63 27.10 -22.58
C ARG A 646 -10.34 25.80 -23.33
N VAL A 647 -10.58 24.64 -22.70
CA VAL A 647 -10.45 23.33 -23.39
C VAL A 647 -11.51 23.16 -24.49
N ARG A 648 -12.76 23.57 -24.24
CA ARG A 648 -13.82 23.60 -25.28
C ARG A 648 -13.54 24.61 -26.40
N SER A 649 -12.85 25.70 -26.11
CA SER A 649 -12.41 26.68 -27.12
C SER A 649 -11.29 26.14 -28.01
N LEU A 650 -10.35 25.37 -27.46
CA LEU A 650 -9.28 24.71 -28.22
C LEU A 650 -9.80 23.58 -29.12
N ALA A 651 -10.80 22.81 -28.67
CA ALA A 651 -11.47 21.80 -29.49
C ALA A 651 -12.24 22.39 -30.69
N LYS A 652 -12.78 23.62 -30.56
CA LYS A 652 -13.43 24.34 -31.66
C LYS A 652 -12.44 24.94 -32.67
N LEU A 653 -11.21 25.24 -32.25
CA LEU A 653 -10.14 25.74 -33.14
C LEU A 653 -9.56 24.65 -34.04
N PHE A 654 -9.56 23.39 -33.61
CA PHE A 654 -9.10 22.25 -34.43
C PHE A 654 -10.14 21.77 -35.46
N ARG A 655 -11.41 22.20 -35.36
CA ARG A 655 -12.47 21.78 -36.31
C ARG A 655 -12.64 22.73 -37.51
N ARG A 656 -11.82 23.79 -37.64
CA ARG A 656 -12.07 24.88 -38.62
C ARG A 656 -10.91 25.19 -39.58
N ARG A 657 -9.99 24.26 -39.81
CA ARG A 657 -9.03 24.35 -40.93
C ARG A 657 -9.01 23.02 -41.68
N ASN A 658 -9.80 22.95 -42.74
CA ASN A 658 -9.49 22.32 -44.03
C ASN A 658 -10.72 22.39 -44.94
N THR A 659 -10.79 23.44 -45.76
CA THR A 659 -11.48 23.41 -47.06
C THR A 659 -10.60 24.17 -48.05
N PRO A 660 -10.21 23.56 -49.20
CA PRO A 660 -9.46 24.27 -50.23
C PRO A 660 -10.42 25.04 -51.13
N LYS A 661 -10.10 26.30 -51.44
CA LYS A 661 -10.71 27.05 -52.53
C LYS A 661 -9.74 27.09 -53.71
N HIS A 662 -10.21 26.65 -54.87
CA HIS A 662 -9.62 26.92 -56.18
C HIS A 662 -9.62 28.42 -56.49
N PRO A 663 -8.61 28.95 -57.21
CA PRO A 663 -8.76 30.19 -57.96
C PRO A 663 -8.77 29.92 -59.47
N THR A 664 -9.65 30.65 -60.14
CA THR A 664 -9.73 30.88 -61.58
C THR A 664 -8.69 31.90 -62.05
N ALA A 665 -8.38 31.82 -63.34
CA ALA A 665 -7.44 32.63 -64.10
C ALA A 665 -7.77 34.13 -64.14
N ASP A 666 -6.72 34.97 -64.22
CA ASP A 666 -6.46 35.96 -65.29
C ASP A 666 -5.42 37.00 -64.84
N GLY A 667 -4.58 37.45 -65.78
CA GLY A 667 -3.97 38.80 -65.72
C GLY A 667 -2.46 38.90 -65.50
N LEU A 668 -1.71 38.81 -66.60
CA LEU A 668 -0.52 39.59 -66.99
C LEU A 668 -0.04 40.71 -66.04
N GLU A 669 1.27 40.75 -65.71
CA GLU A 669 2.29 41.67 -66.28
C GLU A 669 3.57 41.81 -65.42
N SER A 670 4.73 41.57 -66.08
CA SER A 670 6.03 42.27 -65.90
C SER A 670 6.80 42.11 -64.55
N LEU A 671 8.14 42.10 -64.43
CA LEU A 671 9.32 42.04 -65.29
C LEU A 671 10.54 41.90 -64.33
N LYS A 672 11.67 41.37 -64.86
CA LYS A 672 13.05 41.28 -64.33
C LYS A 672 13.38 40.10 -63.39
N VAL A 673 14.02 39.02 -63.86
CA VAL A 673 15.38 38.85 -64.45
C VAL A 673 16.49 39.00 -63.42
N ASP A 674 17.00 37.84 -62.96
CA ASP A 674 18.40 37.39 -62.95
C ASP A 674 18.53 36.18 -61.99
N ASN A 675 19.38 35.16 -62.15
CA ASN A 675 19.96 34.47 -63.29
C ASN A 675 20.60 33.18 -62.69
N LEU A 676 20.50 32.03 -63.40
CA LEU A 676 21.45 30.88 -63.38
C LEU A 676 21.64 30.09 -62.05
N SER A 677 21.61 28.75 -61.98
CA SER A 677 21.94 27.73 -62.98
C SER A 677 21.69 26.28 -62.47
N VAL A 678 21.31 25.37 -63.40
CA VAL A 678 21.89 23.99 -63.60
C VAL A 678 21.51 22.91 -62.52
N LEU A 679 20.85 21.76 -62.75
CA LEU A 679 20.62 20.80 -63.88
C LEU A 679 19.26 20.08 -63.69
N GLN A 680 18.39 20.02 -64.72
CA GLN A 680 18.08 18.87 -65.61
C GLN A 680 17.57 17.59 -64.92
N SER A 681 16.26 17.32 -64.94
CA SER A 681 15.47 16.57 -65.96
C SER A 681 15.56 15.04 -65.79
N THR A 682 14.48 14.32 -65.49
CA THR A 682 13.50 13.81 -66.49
C THR A 682 12.33 13.14 -65.73
N SER A 683 11.09 13.59 -65.97
CA SER A 683 10.04 12.93 -66.79
C SER A 683 9.52 11.58 -66.27
N LEU A 684 8.33 11.62 -65.66
CA LEU A 684 7.47 10.49 -65.28
C LEU A 684 6.31 10.38 -66.29
N ARG A 685 6.02 9.15 -66.73
CA ARG A 685 4.68 8.71 -67.18
C ARG A 685 4.23 7.49 -66.36
N PRO A 686 2.90 7.28 -66.22
CA PRO A 686 2.31 6.64 -65.05
C PRO A 686 1.97 5.16 -65.26
N GLY A 687 1.95 4.40 -64.16
CA GLY A 687 1.54 2.99 -64.16
C GLY A 687 0.98 2.56 -62.81
N ILE A 688 -0.35 2.56 -62.73
CA ILE A 688 -1.21 1.50 -62.17
C ILE A 688 -0.94 1.05 -60.71
N HIS A 689 -1.94 1.36 -59.87
CA HIS A 689 -2.18 0.83 -58.54
C HIS A 689 -2.27 -0.70 -58.50
N GLN A 690 -1.51 -1.33 -57.61
CA GLN A 690 -1.96 -2.54 -56.93
C GLN A 690 -1.46 -2.55 -55.47
N ARG A 691 -2.41 -2.78 -54.55
CA ARG A 691 -2.22 -2.87 -53.10
C ARG A 691 -1.31 -4.05 -52.75
N VAL A 692 -0.27 -3.80 -51.95
CA VAL A 692 0.35 -4.80 -51.06
C VAL A 692 0.61 -4.12 -49.71
N ASN A 693 0.23 -4.81 -48.63
CA ASN A 693 0.41 -4.41 -47.24
C ASN A 693 1.90 -4.40 -46.86
N THR A 694 2.35 -3.35 -46.18
CA THR A 694 3.68 -3.27 -45.57
C THR A 694 3.57 -2.85 -44.10
N TRP A 695 3.74 -3.82 -43.20
CA TRP A 695 4.18 -3.60 -41.81
C TRP A 695 5.42 -4.47 -41.62
N GLU A 696 6.60 -3.90 -41.85
CA GLU A 696 7.88 -4.31 -41.27
C GLU A 696 8.97 -3.39 -41.85
N LEU A 697 9.47 -2.45 -41.04
CA LEU A 697 10.79 -1.80 -41.19
C LEU A 697 11.00 -0.87 -40.00
N ALA A 698 11.67 -1.36 -38.95
CA ALA A 698 12.54 -0.56 -38.08
C ALA A 698 13.39 -1.47 -37.19
N ALA A 699 14.32 -2.22 -37.79
CA ALA A 699 15.53 -2.68 -37.10
C ALA A 699 16.59 -3.05 -38.14
N SER A 700 17.55 -2.16 -38.35
CA SER A 700 18.85 -2.56 -38.87
C SER A 700 19.93 -1.71 -38.20
N ALA A 701 20.86 -2.38 -37.54
CA ALA A 701 22.30 -2.21 -37.71
C ALA A 701 23.05 -3.13 -36.72
N SER A 702 23.55 -4.28 -37.20
CA SER A 702 24.97 -4.67 -37.09
C SER A 702 25.22 -6.14 -37.53
N SER A 703 26.36 -6.31 -38.21
CA SER A 703 27.17 -7.53 -38.42
C SER A 703 26.69 -8.65 -39.37
N SER A 704 27.30 -8.63 -40.56
CA SER A 704 28.01 -9.71 -41.29
C SER A 704 27.51 -11.17 -41.16
N LEU A 705 26.92 -11.74 -42.22
CA LEU A 705 27.58 -12.55 -43.27
C LEU A 705 28.19 -13.88 -42.77
N PHE A 706 27.37 -14.93 -42.75
CA PHE A 706 27.75 -16.25 -43.28
C PHE A 706 26.47 -16.95 -43.78
N GLU A 707 26.58 -17.44 -45.00
CA GLU A 707 25.52 -17.99 -45.85
C GLU A 707 25.58 -19.53 -45.79
N ALA A 708 24.45 -20.19 -45.52
CA ALA A 708 24.27 -21.63 -45.75
C ALA A 708 22.80 -21.94 -46.08
N GLU A 709 22.60 -22.65 -47.18
CA GLU A 709 21.32 -23.06 -47.79
C GLU A 709 20.44 -23.97 -46.91
N PRO A 710 19.12 -24.05 -47.17
CA PRO A 710 18.18 -24.84 -46.40
C PRO A 710 17.88 -26.22 -47.01
N THR A 711 17.59 -27.20 -46.15
CA THR A 711 16.81 -28.41 -46.51
C THR A 711 15.69 -28.66 -45.48
N PRO A 712 14.60 -29.36 -45.85
CA PRO A 712 13.28 -29.11 -45.27
C PRO A 712 12.79 -30.17 -44.26
N SER A 713 11.86 -29.72 -43.42
CA SER A 713 10.76 -30.45 -42.77
C SER A 713 11.09 -31.53 -41.72
N THR A 714 10.53 -31.38 -40.52
CA THR A 714 9.77 -32.45 -39.85
C THR A 714 8.93 -31.92 -38.68
N HIS A 715 7.66 -32.34 -38.67
CA HIS A 715 6.72 -32.23 -37.56
C HIS A 715 7.30 -32.84 -36.27
N SER A 716 7.14 -32.14 -35.14
CA SER A 716 7.12 -32.82 -33.82
C SER A 716 6.21 -32.09 -32.84
N SER A 717 5.48 -32.93 -32.11
CA SER A 717 4.51 -32.73 -31.05
C SER A 717 5.04 -31.90 -29.88
N GLU A 718 4.24 -30.93 -29.43
CA GLU A 718 4.50 -30.15 -28.22
C GLU A 718 4.32 -31.01 -26.96
N SER A 719 5.44 -31.26 -26.30
CA SER A 719 5.56 -31.80 -24.94
C SER A 719 5.27 -30.69 -23.93
N SER A 720 4.24 -30.88 -23.13
CA SER A 720 3.87 -30.03 -21.98
C SER A 720 4.98 -29.99 -20.93
N VAL A 721 5.47 -28.79 -20.62
CA VAL A 721 6.46 -28.49 -19.57
C VAL A 721 5.72 -28.07 -18.28
N PRO A 722 6.02 -28.61 -17.09
CA PRO A 722 5.46 -28.11 -15.82
C PRO A 722 6.19 -26.82 -15.33
N PRO A 723 5.49 -25.90 -14.63
CA PRO A 723 6.09 -24.68 -14.08
C PRO A 723 7.03 -24.94 -12.87
N SER A 724 8.00 -24.04 -12.66
CA SER A 724 9.11 -24.15 -11.69
C SER A 724 8.72 -24.05 -10.21
N PRO A 725 9.46 -24.68 -9.28
CA PRO A 725 9.14 -24.66 -7.84
C PRO A 725 9.85 -23.54 -7.07
N SER A 726 9.09 -22.64 -6.43
CA SER A 726 9.58 -21.57 -5.52
C SER A 726 9.03 -21.70 -4.08
N TRP A 727 8.85 -22.94 -3.57
CA TRP A 727 8.00 -23.20 -2.39
C TRP A 727 8.74 -23.60 -1.08
N LEU A 728 10.08 -23.73 -1.08
CA LEU A 728 10.82 -24.31 0.05
C LEU A 728 11.07 -23.41 1.27
N SER A 729 10.71 -22.14 1.22
CA SER A 729 10.88 -21.21 2.34
C SER A 729 9.69 -21.16 3.32
N ARG A 730 8.70 -22.05 3.22
CA ARG A 730 7.36 -21.82 3.83
C ARG A 730 6.91 -22.71 5.00
N ASN A 731 7.58 -23.82 5.32
CA ASN A 731 7.06 -24.77 6.34
C ASN A 731 8.08 -25.13 7.44
N VAL A 732 8.48 -24.18 8.28
CA VAL A 732 9.06 -24.50 9.61
C VAL A 732 8.62 -23.46 10.64
N ASP A 733 7.45 -23.67 11.27
CA ASP A 733 7.12 -23.08 12.58
C ASP A 733 6.80 -24.24 13.54
N SER A 734 7.56 -24.28 14.63
CA SER A 734 7.69 -25.32 15.65
C SER A 734 6.42 -25.56 16.49
N THR A 735 6.10 -26.84 16.75
CA THR A 735 5.15 -27.26 17.79
C THR A 735 5.93 -27.98 18.88
N ASP A 736 6.16 -27.32 20.02
CA ASP A 736 6.53 -27.97 21.28
C ASP A 736 5.27 -28.07 22.14
N GLN A 737 4.91 -29.29 22.55
CA GLN A 737 4.04 -29.50 23.71
C GLN A 737 4.36 -30.83 24.41
N ASP A 738 4.59 -30.69 25.72
CA ASP A 738 4.83 -31.73 26.71
C ASP A 738 3.71 -32.79 26.75
N ILE A 739 4.09 -34.07 26.77
CA ILE A 739 3.22 -35.16 27.19
C ILE A 739 3.85 -35.84 28.41
N SER A 740 3.15 -35.73 29.54
CA SER A 740 3.37 -36.49 30.77
C SER A 740 3.01 -37.97 30.56
N GLU A 741 3.95 -38.83 30.91
CA GLU A 741 3.85 -40.29 30.90
C GLU A 741 2.75 -40.84 31.85
N THR A 742 2.05 -41.91 31.42
CA THR A 742 1.70 -43.06 32.28
C THR A 742 1.68 -44.35 31.46
N PRO A 743 2.09 -45.52 32.01
CA PRO A 743 2.38 -46.72 31.22
C PRO A 743 1.30 -47.82 31.28
N ASN A 744 1.47 -48.80 30.39
CA ASN A 744 0.93 -50.18 30.34
C ASN A 744 -0.22 -50.44 29.35
N SER A 745 0.09 -51.12 28.24
CA SER A 745 -0.23 -52.56 28.11
C SER A 745 0.37 -53.14 26.82
N SER A 746 1.04 -54.27 27.01
CA SER A 746 1.58 -55.21 26.03
C SER A 746 0.48 -55.89 25.22
N ILE A 747 0.71 -56.13 23.92
CA ILE A 747 0.22 -57.22 23.02
C ILE A 747 0.67 -56.77 21.61
N GLY A 748 1.24 -57.54 20.68
CA GLY A 748 1.61 -58.94 20.56
C GLY A 748 2.02 -59.09 19.09
N VAL A 749 3.25 -59.57 18.85
CA VAL A 749 3.87 -59.74 17.53
C VAL A 749 3.24 -60.92 16.80
N VAL A 750 2.81 -60.74 15.55
CA VAL A 750 2.61 -61.84 14.59
C VAL A 750 3.20 -61.45 13.25
N GLU A 751 4.03 -62.36 12.75
CA GLU A 751 4.86 -62.33 11.55
C GLU A 751 4.10 -62.73 10.26
N SER A 752 4.45 -62.03 9.15
CA SER A 752 4.73 -62.56 7.80
C SER A 752 3.55 -62.97 6.85
N PRO A 753 3.79 -63.25 5.54
CA PRO A 753 4.14 -62.29 4.47
C PRO A 753 3.34 -62.50 3.15
N ASP A 754 3.74 -61.74 2.11
CA ASP A 754 3.59 -61.98 0.66
C ASP A 754 2.18 -62.00 0.02
N LEU A 755 1.92 -61.09 -0.94
CA LEU A 755 1.69 -61.48 -2.34
C LEU A 755 1.67 -60.29 -3.31
N ALA A 756 2.23 -60.54 -4.49
CA ALA A 756 2.43 -59.59 -5.57
C ALA A 756 1.37 -59.71 -6.68
N LYS A 757 1.27 -58.62 -7.46
CA LYS A 757 0.97 -58.52 -8.90
C LYS A 757 -0.48 -58.67 -9.42
N SER A 758 -0.77 -57.70 -10.29
CA SER A 758 -1.45 -57.79 -11.59
C SER A 758 -2.98 -57.75 -11.67
N TYR A 759 -3.51 -56.69 -12.29
CA TYR A 759 -4.11 -56.67 -13.65
C TYR A 759 -5.15 -55.55 -13.73
N PHE A 760 -5.03 -54.64 -14.69
CA PHE A 760 -6.20 -54.01 -15.31
C PHE A 760 -5.89 -53.71 -16.76
N SER A 761 -6.60 -54.45 -17.64
CA SER A 761 -6.76 -54.15 -19.05
C SER A 761 -8.24 -54.33 -19.41
N ASN A 762 -8.79 -53.32 -20.07
CA ASN A 762 -9.86 -53.34 -21.08
C ASN A 762 -11.29 -53.78 -20.72
N SER A 763 -12.24 -52.85 -20.91
CA SER A 763 -13.43 -52.98 -21.79
C SER A 763 -14.11 -51.59 -21.85
N LYS A 764 -14.07 -50.81 -22.94
CA LYS A 764 -14.90 -50.84 -24.16
C LYS A 764 -16.41 -51.04 -23.97
N GLU A 765 -17.15 -49.94 -24.18
CA GLU A 765 -18.15 -49.75 -25.24
C GLU A 765 -19.45 -50.58 -25.17
N ASN A 766 -20.59 -49.91 -24.92
CA ASN A 766 -21.78 -49.99 -25.79
C ASN A 766 -22.97 -49.08 -25.37
N GLN A 767 -23.43 -48.30 -26.36
CA GLN A 767 -24.81 -48.13 -26.86
C GLN A 767 -25.94 -47.52 -25.99
N SER A 768 -26.44 -46.39 -26.50
CA SER A 768 -27.82 -45.81 -26.44
C SER A 768 -28.89 -46.80 -26.96
N PRO A 769 -30.23 -46.66 -26.76
CA PRO A 769 -31.01 -45.45 -27.12
C PRO A 769 -32.29 -45.10 -26.30
N ASP A 770 -32.76 -43.87 -26.53
CA ASP A 770 -34.16 -43.34 -26.59
C ASP A 770 -35.22 -43.71 -25.53
N GLN A 771 -35.81 -42.68 -24.90
CA GLN A 771 -37.27 -42.46 -24.82
C GLN A 771 -37.63 -41.13 -24.09
N ASP A 772 -38.20 -40.17 -24.83
CA ASP A 772 -39.19 -39.18 -24.37
C ASP A 772 -40.61 -39.85 -24.31
N PRO A 773 -41.75 -39.24 -23.86
CA PRO A 773 -42.07 -37.92 -23.24
C PRO A 773 -43.03 -38.13 -21.99
N PRO A 774 -44.01 -37.26 -21.57
CA PRO A 774 -44.32 -35.86 -21.86
C PRO A 774 -44.67 -34.94 -20.67
N PHE A 775 -44.67 -33.66 -21.01
CA PHE A 775 -45.43 -32.52 -20.46
C PHE A 775 -46.85 -32.83 -19.97
N VAL A 776 -47.22 -32.36 -18.76
CA VAL A 776 -48.62 -32.09 -18.37
C VAL A 776 -48.68 -30.80 -17.52
N SER A 777 -49.47 -29.86 -18.01
CA SER A 777 -50.00 -28.68 -17.34
C SER A 777 -51.14 -29.02 -16.39
N SER A 778 -51.18 -28.45 -15.18
CA SER A 778 -52.46 -28.16 -14.52
C SER A 778 -52.33 -27.09 -13.45
N GLU A 779 -52.89 -25.94 -13.79
CA GLU A 779 -53.51 -24.94 -12.94
C GLU A 779 -54.58 -25.61 -12.05
N THR A 780 -54.63 -25.31 -10.75
CA THR A 780 -55.86 -25.35 -9.94
C THR A 780 -55.72 -24.60 -8.63
N ASP A 781 -56.56 -23.57 -8.49
CA ASP A 781 -56.97 -22.92 -7.25
C ASP A 781 -57.54 -23.91 -6.22
N ALA A 782 -57.17 -23.76 -4.94
CA ALA A 782 -58.08 -23.96 -3.81
C ALA A 782 -57.54 -23.42 -2.46
N LYS A 783 -58.09 -22.26 -2.12
CA LYS A 783 -58.38 -21.68 -0.78
C LYS A 783 -58.27 -22.59 0.47
N ARG A 784 -57.76 -21.94 1.53
CA ARG A 784 -58.28 -21.84 2.94
C ARG A 784 -57.70 -22.76 4.03
N SER A 785 -56.88 -22.17 4.90
CA SER A 785 -56.89 -22.34 6.38
C SER A 785 -55.93 -21.30 6.99
N LEU A 786 -56.35 -20.13 7.50
CA LEU A 786 -56.82 -19.86 8.87
C LEU A 786 -55.93 -20.44 9.99
N VAL A 787 -54.88 -19.73 10.42
CA VAL A 787 -54.50 -19.59 11.85
C VAL A 787 -53.81 -18.22 12.08
N SER A 788 -54.26 -17.58 13.16
CA SER A 788 -53.94 -16.30 13.84
C SER A 788 -52.55 -15.63 13.75
N PRO A 789 -52.51 -14.27 13.88
CA PRO A 789 -51.29 -13.51 14.15
C PRO A 789 -51.04 -13.37 15.66
N ILE A 790 -49.86 -13.77 16.15
CA ILE A 790 -49.36 -13.35 17.47
C ILE A 790 -48.45 -12.14 17.27
N ASN A 791 -49.01 -10.97 17.54
CA ASN A 791 -48.23 -9.78 17.87
C ASN A 791 -47.62 -9.98 19.26
N SER A 792 -46.30 -10.20 19.36
CA SER A 792 -45.59 -10.00 20.63
C SER A 792 -44.65 -8.82 20.52
N ILE A 793 -45.11 -7.76 21.18
CA ILE A 793 -44.41 -6.52 21.52
C ILE A 793 -43.14 -6.86 22.30
N HIS A 794 -41.96 -6.58 21.74
CA HIS A 794 -40.75 -6.47 22.56
C HIS A 794 -40.67 -5.06 23.15
N ARG A 795 -40.98 -4.98 24.46
CA ARG A 795 -40.63 -3.84 25.31
C ARG A 795 -39.11 -3.69 25.38
N PRO A 796 -38.57 -2.48 25.36
CA PRO A 796 -37.19 -2.24 25.79
C PRO A 796 -37.11 -2.43 27.31
N ILE A 797 -36.24 -3.32 27.75
CA ILE A 797 -35.80 -3.40 29.15
C ILE A 797 -34.88 -2.19 29.37
N PHE A 798 -35.39 -1.20 30.10
CA PHE A 798 -34.54 -0.19 30.75
C PHE A 798 -33.77 -0.92 31.86
N VAL A 799 -32.47 -1.12 31.65
CA VAL A 799 -31.54 -1.41 32.75
C VAL A 799 -31.15 -0.05 33.33
N SER A 800 -31.72 0.27 34.49
CA SER A 800 -31.19 1.32 35.35
C SER A 800 -29.76 0.94 35.73
N LEU A 801 -28.78 1.77 35.36
CA LEU A 801 -27.46 1.72 35.95
C LEU A 801 -27.60 2.15 37.41
N GLU A 802 -27.57 1.16 38.30
CA GLU A 802 -27.37 1.35 39.71
C GLU A 802 -25.90 1.77 39.92
N GLN A 803 -25.74 2.85 40.66
CA GLN A 803 -24.50 3.57 40.85
C GLN A 803 -23.77 2.92 42.03
N ASP A 804 -23.00 1.88 41.75
CA ASP A 804 -22.15 1.25 42.76
C ASP A 804 -21.01 2.20 43.14
N THR A 805 -21.14 2.71 44.36
CA THR A 805 -20.15 3.47 45.10
C THR A 805 -19.15 2.46 45.67
N LEU A 806 -17.96 2.42 45.09
CA LEU A 806 -16.85 1.61 45.59
C LEU A 806 -16.14 2.41 46.68
N ASP A 807 -16.35 1.96 47.93
CA ASP A 807 -15.62 2.41 49.11
C ASP A 807 -14.11 2.16 48.94
N ILE A 808 -13.35 3.25 48.98
CA ILE A 808 -11.88 3.25 49.06
C ILE A 808 -11.53 3.15 50.55
N PRO A 809 -10.68 2.21 50.98
CA PRO A 809 -10.16 2.21 52.34
C PRO A 809 -9.20 3.39 52.53
N ASP A 810 -9.59 4.32 53.39
CA ASP A 810 -8.71 5.32 54.02
C ASP A 810 -7.75 4.60 54.97
N ASP A 811 -6.54 4.25 54.51
CA ASP A 811 -5.38 4.07 55.40
C ASP A 811 -4.07 3.87 54.60
N ILE A 812 -3.50 4.97 54.08
CA ILE A 812 -2.04 5.11 53.98
C ILE A 812 -1.68 6.56 54.29
N LYS A 813 -1.38 6.81 55.57
CA LYS A 813 -0.74 8.05 56.01
C LYS A 813 0.67 8.15 55.42
N THR A 814 0.89 9.28 54.78
CA THR A 814 2.16 9.90 54.42
C THR A 814 3.15 9.93 55.59
N ASP A 815 4.30 9.26 55.42
CA ASP A 815 5.56 9.67 56.05
C ASP A 815 6.51 10.16 54.95
N LEU A 816 6.55 11.48 54.82
CA LEU A 816 7.58 12.26 54.17
C LEU A 816 8.84 12.21 55.04
N ASN A 817 9.86 11.47 54.59
CA ASN A 817 11.29 11.81 54.75
C ASN A 817 12.13 10.68 54.14
N SER A 818 12.54 10.85 52.89
CA SER A 818 13.65 10.08 52.29
C SER A 818 14.55 11.06 51.53
N PRO A 819 15.87 11.08 51.79
CA PRO A 819 16.79 12.05 51.22
C PRO A 819 17.27 11.66 49.82
N ASP A 820 17.80 12.65 49.12
CA ASP A 820 18.55 12.60 47.86
C ASP A 820 19.20 11.24 47.53
N MET A 821 18.83 10.69 46.37
CA MET A 821 19.57 9.60 45.72
C MET A 821 20.57 10.21 44.73
N ASP A 822 21.79 10.44 45.23
CA ASP A 822 22.98 10.75 44.45
C ASP A 822 23.36 9.56 43.54
N PHE A 823 23.32 9.79 42.22
CA PHE A 823 23.62 8.79 41.18
C PHE A 823 25.12 8.61 40.88
N THR A 824 25.99 8.85 41.87
CA THR A 824 27.46 8.75 41.73
C THR A 824 28.08 7.99 42.90
N GLY A 825 27.93 6.67 42.91
CA GLY A 825 28.50 5.78 43.92
C GLY A 825 28.94 4.44 43.34
N LYS A 826 29.85 4.45 42.36
CA LYS A 826 30.67 3.27 42.05
C LYS A 826 31.55 3.00 43.26
N GLN A 827 31.13 2.07 44.10
CA GLN A 827 31.91 1.64 45.26
C GLN A 827 33.26 1.11 44.78
N ALA A 828 34.29 1.79 45.28
CA ALA A 828 35.66 1.31 45.34
C ALA A 828 35.69 0.09 46.27
N ALA A 829 35.55 -1.09 45.69
CA ALA A 829 36.00 -2.33 46.29
C ALA A 829 36.67 -3.14 45.19
N GLU A 830 37.98 -3.33 45.36
CA GLU A 830 38.75 -4.42 44.74
C GLU A 830 39.06 -4.30 43.24
N VAL A 831 39.73 -3.20 42.85
CA VAL A 831 40.66 -3.27 41.72
C VAL A 831 42.01 -3.71 42.29
N VAL A 832 42.27 -5.01 42.23
CA VAL A 832 43.59 -5.57 42.51
C VAL A 832 44.51 -5.17 41.36
N ASP A 833 45.28 -4.11 41.59
CA ASP A 833 46.35 -3.66 40.73
C ASP A 833 47.51 -4.67 40.81
N PHE A 834 47.49 -5.70 39.95
CA PHE A 834 48.64 -6.58 39.74
C PHE A 834 49.72 -5.83 38.95
N GLY A 835 50.38 -4.90 39.65
CA GLY A 835 51.59 -4.23 39.21
C GLY A 835 52.76 -5.20 39.21
N GLY A 836 52.93 -5.89 38.09
CA GLY A 836 54.12 -6.65 37.73
C GLY A 836 53.97 -7.07 36.28
N GLU A 837 54.80 -6.55 35.37
CA GLU A 837 54.84 -7.04 33.99
C GLU A 837 55.11 -8.55 34.03
N VAL A 838 54.09 -9.35 33.73
CA VAL A 838 54.22 -10.79 33.62
C VAL A 838 55.14 -11.05 32.44
N ASP A 839 56.31 -11.61 32.71
CA ASP A 839 57.27 -11.95 31.68
C ASP A 839 56.72 -13.11 30.84
N TYR A 840 56.17 -12.77 29.67
CA TYR A 840 55.62 -13.72 28.72
C TYR A 840 56.68 -14.34 27.79
N SER A 841 57.97 -14.08 28.01
CA SER A 841 59.04 -14.58 27.13
C SER A 841 59.12 -16.11 27.05
N ASP A 842 58.61 -16.82 28.06
CA ASP A 842 58.55 -18.29 28.09
C ASP A 842 57.14 -18.90 27.85
N PHE A 843 56.09 -18.08 27.66
CA PHE A 843 54.74 -18.59 27.38
C PHE A 843 54.55 -18.93 25.91
N ARG A 844 54.76 -20.21 25.58
CA ARG A 844 54.38 -20.75 24.26
C ARG A 844 52.89 -21.10 24.25
N TRP A 845 52.07 -20.13 23.87
CA TRP A 845 50.65 -20.35 23.62
C TRP A 845 50.45 -21.44 22.55
N PHE A 846 49.60 -22.43 22.84
CA PHE A 846 49.13 -23.46 21.90
C PHE A 846 50.12 -24.55 21.45
N GLN A 847 51.12 -24.95 22.25
CA GLN A 847 51.95 -26.12 21.88
C GLN A 847 51.25 -27.47 22.08
N ASP A 848 50.38 -27.61 23.08
CA ASP A 848 49.64 -28.86 23.32
C ASP A 848 48.14 -28.62 23.23
N PRO A 849 47.40 -29.36 22.37
CA PRO A 849 45.95 -29.31 22.37
C PRO A 849 45.44 -29.72 23.76
N PRO A 850 44.42 -29.04 24.32
CA PRO A 850 43.91 -29.35 25.64
C PRO A 850 43.58 -30.85 25.72
N PRO A 851 43.94 -31.52 26.84
CA PRO A 851 43.75 -32.96 26.98
C PRO A 851 42.28 -33.28 26.74
N LYS A 852 42.01 -34.13 25.72
CA LYS A 852 40.65 -34.58 25.39
C LYS A 852 40.01 -35.12 26.67
N GLN A 853 38.95 -34.46 27.14
CA GLN A 853 38.15 -34.98 28.25
C GLN A 853 37.72 -36.42 27.90
N PRO A 854 37.87 -37.38 28.84
CA PRO A 854 37.38 -38.73 28.62
C PRO A 854 35.89 -38.66 28.28
N PRO A 855 35.42 -39.35 27.22
CA PRO A 855 34.04 -39.26 26.80
C PRO A 855 33.14 -39.68 27.96
N ALA A 856 32.24 -38.78 28.37
CA ALA A 856 31.23 -39.11 29.37
C ALA A 856 30.47 -40.36 28.89
N PRO A 857 30.18 -41.34 29.77
CA PRO A 857 29.47 -42.55 29.39
C PRO A 857 28.12 -42.15 28.78
N GLN A 858 28.00 -42.32 27.45
CA GLN A 858 26.79 -42.00 26.71
C GLN A 858 25.70 -42.96 27.18
N SER A 859 24.72 -42.46 27.92
CA SER A 859 23.47 -43.16 28.17
C SER A 859 22.87 -43.52 26.81
N ALA A 860 22.62 -44.81 26.56
CA ALA A 860 22.05 -45.29 25.32
C ALA A 860 20.76 -44.50 25.00
N SER A 861 20.86 -43.57 24.05
CA SER A 861 19.73 -42.72 23.64
C SER A 861 18.68 -43.62 22.99
N THR A 862 17.43 -43.46 23.41
CA THR A 862 16.27 -44.08 22.76
C THR A 862 16.31 -43.81 21.25
N PRO A 863 16.02 -44.80 20.39
CA PRO A 863 16.02 -44.62 18.94
C PRO A 863 15.19 -43.40 18.53
N TYR A 864 15.81 -42.46 17.82
CA TYR A 864 15.13 -41.26 17.34
C TYR A 864 14.08 -41.64 16.28
N VAL A 865 12.82 -41.30 16.53
CA VAL A 865 11.73 -41.43 15.56
C VAL A 865 11.39 -40.03 15.05
N PRO A 866 11.63 -39.71 13.77
CA PRO A 866 11.37 -38.38 13.24
C PRO A 866 9.87 -38.06 13.25
N LEU A 867 9.54 -36.79 13.51
CA LEU A 867 8.16 -36.28 13.41
C LEU A 867 7.70 -36.33 11.93
N PRO A 868 6.41 -36.56 11.64
CA PRO A 868 5.89 -36.59 10.26
C PRO A 868 6.24 -35.34 9.43
N GLY A 869 6.20 -34.15 10.04
CA GLY A 869 6.58 -32.92 9.35
C GLY A 869 8.06 -32.87 8.94
N VAL A 870 8.96 -33.53 9.68
CA VAL A 870 10.38 -33.66 9.31
C VAL A 870 10.53 -34.58 8.09
N ILE A 871 9.73 -35.64 8.00
CA ILE A 871 9.72 -36.55 6.85
C ILE A 871 9.27 -35.79 5.59
N GLU A 872 8.12 -35.12 5.64
CA GLU A 872 7.59 -34.32 4.52
C GLU A 872 8.58 -33.24 4.08
N GLN A 873 9.27 -32.59 5.04
CA GLN A 873 10.26 -31.58 4.73
C GLN A 873 11.49 -32.16 4.01
N ASN A 874 12.00 -33.33 4.42
CA ASN A 874 13.10 -34.00 3.73
C ASN A 874 12.70 -34.45 2.31
N GLU A 875 11.49 -34.99 2.14
CA GLU A 875 10.94 -35.36 0.82
C GLU A 875 10.81 -34.15 -0.11
N ALA A 876 10.38 -33.01 0.43
CA ALA A 876 10.33 -31.73 -0.29
C ALA A 876 11.72 -31.29 -0.80
N PHE A 877 12.74 -31.37 0.05
CA PHE A 877 14.11 -31.06 -0.35
C PHE A 877 14.63 -32.05 -1.40
N GLU A 878 14.38 -33.34 -1.25
CA GLU A 878 14.79 -34.36 -2.23
C GLU A 878 14.19 -34.10 -3.60
N PHE A 879 12.89 -33.80 -3.66
CA PHE A 879 12.21 -33.45 -4.92
C PHE A 879 12.84 -32.21 -5.57
N ALA A 880 13.05 -31.15 -4.80
CA ALA A 880 13.58 -29.91 -5.34
C ALA A 880 15.06 -30.01 -5.76
N LEU A 881 15.87 -30.73 -5.00
CA LEU A 881 17.25 -31.04 -5.35
C LEU A 881 17.32 -31.92 -6.61
N GLY A 882 16.40 -32.88 -6.78
CA GLY A 882 16.27 -33.67 -8.00
C GLY A 882 15.84 -32.84 -9.22
N ALA A 883 14.98 -31.84 -9.03
CA ALA A 883 14.54 -30.96 -10.11
C ALA A 883 15.55 -29.86 -10.49
N ALA A 884 16.44 -29.49 -9.56
CA ALA A 884 17.36 -28.35 -9.68
C ALA A 884 18.17 -28.32 -10.99
N PRO A 885 18.83 -29.40 -11.46
CA PRO A 885 19.59 -29.38 -12.72
C PRO A 885 18.72 -29.09 -13.95
N ASN A 886 17.50 -29.63 -13.98
CA ASN A 886 16.55 -29.41 -15.08
C ASN A 886 16.04 -27.97 -15.08
N VAL A 887 15.73 -27.41 -13.90
CA VAL A 887 15.30 -26.01 -13.77
C VAL A 887 16.43 -25.06 -14.20
N LEU A 888 17.67 -25.31 -13.78
CA LEU A 888 18.84 -24.54 -14.23
C LEU A 888 18.96 -24.56 -15.76
N TYR A 889 18.88 -25.74 -16.37
CA TYR A 889 18.96 -25.88 -17.82
C TYR A 889 17.81 -25.16 -18.55
N ALA A 890 16.59 -25.26 -18.03
CA ALA A 890 15.43 -24.56 -18.59
C ALA A 890 15.60 -23.04 -18.50
N ARG A 891 16.06 -22.51 -17.36
CA ARG A 891 16.35 -21.07 -17.18
C ARG A 891 17.45 -20.59 -18.11
N TYR A 892 18.50 -21.38 -18.29
CA TYR A 892 19.54 -21.07 -19.27
C TYR A 892 18.99 -21.04 -20.70
N LYS A 893 18.14 -22.00 -21.08
CA LYS A 893 17.52 -22.03 -22.42
C LYS A 893 16.60 -20.82 -22.65
N GLN A 894 15.88 -20.36 -21.63
CA GLN A 894 14.94 -19.24 -21.72
C GLN A 894 15.62 -17.88 -21.71
N TYR A 895 16.62 -17.68 -20.84
CA TYR A 895 17.19 -16.36 -20.54
C TYR A 895 18.71 -16.29 -20.73
N GLY A 896 19.32 -17.32 -21.30
CA GLY A 896 20.76 -17.43 -21.46
C GLY A 896 21.49 -17.40 -20.12
N GLN A 897 22.66 -16.75 -20.09
CA GLN A 897 23.52 -16.70 -18.92
C GLN A 897 22.88 -15.90 -17.75
N LEU A 898 22.04 -14.90 -18.03
CA LEU A 898 21.32 -14.15 -16.99
C LEU A 898 20.31 -15.02 -16.23
N GLY A 899 19.72 -16.01 -16.91
CA GLY A 899 18.85 -17.00 -16.26
C GLY A 899 19.58 -17.85 -15.22
N VAL A 900 20.84 -18.18 -15.50
CA VAL A 900 21.71 -18.90 -14.56
C VAL A 900 22.01 -18.04 -13.33
N LEU A 901 22.27 -16.74 -13.51
CA LEU A 901 22.53 -15.82 -12.40
C LEU A 901 21.32 -15.69 -11.45
N ALA A 902 20.12 -15.49 -12.01
CA ALA A 902 18.88 -15.42 -11.23
C ALA A 902 18.57 -16.74 -10.51
N TRP A 903 18.81 -17.87 -11.17
CA TRP A 903 18.63 -19.18 -10.55
C TRP A 903 19.62 -19.42 -9.40
N CYS A 904 20.86 -18.90 -9.49
CA CYS A 904 21.84 -19.04 -8.40
C CYS A 904 21.39 -18.36 -7.10
N SER A 905 20.61 -17.28 -7.15
CA SER A 905 20.03 -16.69 -5.92
C SER A 905 18.94 -17.58 -5.31
N GLU A 906 18.05 -18.15 -6.13
CA GLU A 906 17.01 -19.09 -5.67
C GLU A 906 17.65 -20.36 -5.06
N PHE A 907 18.70 -20.87 -5.70
CA PHE A 907 19.47 -22.00 -5.19
C PHE A 907 20.21 -21.67 -3.89
N GLY A 908 20.65 -20.43 -3.71
CA GLY A 908 21.24 -19.93 -2.47
C GLY A 908 20.27 -20.03 -1.28
N GLU A 909 19.01 -19.63 -1.48
CA GLU A 909 17.97 -19.74 -0.46
C GLU A 909 17.66 -21.21 -0.12
N LEU A 910 17.62 -22.09 -1.13
CA LEU A 910 17.46 -23.53 -0.92
C LEU A 910 18.58 -24.11 -0.03
N ILE A 911 19.83 -23.69 -0.25
CA ILE A 911 20.99 -24.10 0.57
C ILE A 911 20.83 -23.65 2.02
N ASP A 912 20.33 -22.43 2.26
CA ASP A 912 20.16 -21.89 3.61
C ASP A 912 19.07 -22.62 4.39
N ASN A 913 17.95 -22.96 3.74
CA ASN A 913 16.90 -23.76 4.36
C ASN A 913 17.37 -25.21 4.64
N LEU A 914 18.15 -25.79 3.72
CA LEU A 914 18.74 -27.12 3.91
C LEU A 914 19.76 -27.13 5.05
N LYS A 915 20.49 -26.03 5.25
CA LYS A 915 21.41 -25.85 6.37
C LYS A 915 20.71 -25.82 7.71
N ASP A 916 19.64 -25.04 7.81
CA ASP A 916 18.83 -24.98 9.01
C ASP A 916 18.27 -26.37 9.40
N LEU A 917 17.80 -27.14 8.42
CA LEU A 917 17.35 -28.53 8.64
C LEU A 917 18.48 -29.42 9.19
N GLY A 918 19.69 -29.30 8.64
CA GLY A 918 20.84 -30.08 9.12
C GLY A 918 21.35 -29.64 10.49
N PHE A 919 21.35 -28.35 10.80
CA PHE A 919 21.72 -27.86 12.13
C PHE A 919 20.73 -28.29 13.23
N LYS A 920 19.46 -28.49 12.87
CA LYS A 920 18.44 -29.08 13.76
C LYS A 920 18.60 -30.59 13.96
N GLY A 921 19.55 -31.24 13.26
CA GLY A 921 19.72 -32.70 13.32
C GLY A 921 18.63 -33.49 12.59
N ASN A 922 17.79 -32.80 11.80
CA ASN A 922 16.59 -33.37 11.19
C ASN A 922 16.81 -33.78 9.72
N MET A 923 18.04 -33.70 9.21
CA MET A 923 18.36 -34.05 7.82
C MET A 923 18.56 -35.56 7.65
N PHE A 924 17.87 -36.15 6.68
CA PHE A 924 18.03 -37.56 6.36
C PHE A 924 19.26 -37.82 5.49
N VAL A 925 19.82 -39.02 5.62
CA VAL A 925 20.96 -39.48 4.80
C VAL A 925 20.61 -39.48 3.32
N ALA A 926 19.36 -39.82 2.97
CA ALA A 926 18.85 -39.76 1.60
C ALA A 926 18.90 -38.34 1.05
N THR A 927 18.41 -37.35 1.80
CA THR A 927 18.42 -35.94 1.43
C THR A 927 19.84 -35.40 1.27
N ARG A 928 20.76 -35.74 2.19
CA ARG A 928 22.19 -35.41 2.07
C ARG A 928 22.81 -36.01 0.80
N THR A 929 22.51 -37.28 0.51
CA THR A 929 23.03 -37.99 -0.66
C THR A 929 22.50 -37.38 -1.96
N GLN A 930 21.20 -37.06 -2.00
CA GLN A 930 20.58 -36.40 -3.14
C GLN A 930 21.18 -35.01 -3.36
N ALA A 931 21.42 -34.24 -2.30
CA ALA A 931 22.05 -32.93 -2.41
C ALA A 931 23.49 -33.00 -2.98
N LEU A 932 24.30 -33.97 -2.54
CA LEU A 932 25.64 -34.21 -3.09
C LEU A 932 25.59 -34.61 -4.57
N ARG A 933 24.64 -35.50 -4.94
CA ARG A 933 24.41 -35.90 -6.33
C ARG A 933 24.02 -34.70 -7.19
N THR A 934 23.10 -33.86 -6.72
CA THR A 934 22.71 -32.62 -7.40
C THR A 934 23.90 -31.70 -7.62
N CYS A 935 24.81 -31.55 -6.64
CA CYS A 935 26.04 -30.78 -6.82
C CYS A 935 26.91 -31.31 -7.97
N GLU A 936 27.08 -32.62 -8.08
CA GLU A 936 27.82 -33.24 -9.19
C GLU A 936 27.15 -33.02 -10.55
N GLU A 937 25.82 -33.16 -10.61
CA GLU A 937 25.05 -32.96 -11.84
C GLU A 937 25.10 -31.49 -12.30
N LEU A 938 25.02 -30.53 -11.38
CA LEU A 938 25.17 -29.10 -11.68
C LEU A 938 26.55 -28.77 -12.25
N LEU A 939 27.64 -29.33 -11.69
CA LEU A 939 28.99 -29.11 -12.20
C LEU A 939 29.19 -29.77 -13.57
N LYS A 940 28.67 -30.98 -13.79
CA LYS A 940 28.68 -31.64 -15.10
C LYS A 940 27.93 -30.82 -16.15
N LEU A 941 26.75 -30.32 -15.81
CA LEU A 941 25.93 -29.48 -16.69
C LEU A 941 26.64 -28.18 -17.03
N THR A 942 27.30 -27.56 -16.04
CA THR A 942 28.10 -26.34 -16.23
C THR A 942 29.30 -26.56 -17.15
N LYS A 943 29.99 -27.70 -17.02
CA LYS A 943 31.20 -28.02 -17.80
C LYS A 943 30.91 -28.44 -19.24
N HIS A 944 29.81 -29.17 -19.46
CA HIS A 944 29.57 -29.85 -20.75
C HIS A 944 28.36 -29.31 -21.53
N SER A 945 27.36 -28.73 -20.86
CA SER A 945 26.08 -28.41 -21.50
C SER A 945 25.77 -26.92 -21.55
N LEU A 946 26.35 -26.12 -20.65
CA LEU A 946 26.14 -24.67 -20.62
C LEU A 946 27.33 -23.94 -21.27
N ASP A 947 27.08 -23.19 -22.35
CA ASP A 947 28.07 -22.29 -22.98
C ASP A 947 28.14 -20.96 -22.19
N LEU A 948 28.64 -21.03 -20.96
CA LEU A 948 28.83 -19.87 -20.09
C LEU A 948 30.11 -19.13 -20.45
N LYS A 949 29.97 -17.99 -21.14
CA LYS A 949 31.08 -17.10 -21.49
C LYS A 949 31.45 -16.14 -20.36
N MET A 950 30.48 -15.75 -19.52
CA MET A 950 30.72 -14.86 -18.39
C MET A 950 31.32 -15.61 -17.21
N GLN A 951 32.63 -15.42 -17.00
CA GLN A 951 33.39 -16.06 -15.92
C GLN A 951 32.84 -15.78 -14.51
N ILE A 952 32.26 -14.59 -14.28
CA ILE A 952 31.65 -14.26 -12.99
C ILE A 952 30.47 -15.18 -12.63
N ILE A 953 29.73 -15.67 -13.63
CA ILE A 953 28.60 -16.57 -13.43
C ILE A 953 29.10 -17.97 -13.09
N ILE A 954 30.15 -18.44 -13.77
CA ILE A 954 30.82 -19.71 -13.45
C ILE A 954 31.35 -19.69 -12.01
N MET A 955 32.01 -18.61 -11.61
CA MET A 955 32.50 -18.44 -10.25
C MET A 955 31.37 -18.41 -9.22
N TYR A 956 30.29 -17.65 -9.49
CA TYR A 956 29.18 -17.54 -8.56
C TYR A 956 28.45 -18.88 -8.38
N LEU A 957 28.13 -19.57 -9.47
CA LEU A 957 27.52 -20.90 -9.44
C LEU A 957 28.41 -21.91 -8.70
N SER A 958 29.71 -21.94 -9.01
CA SER A 958 30.68 -22.82 -8.33
C SER A 958 30.79 -22.50 -6.85
N SER A 959 30.68 -21.21 -6.46
CA SER A 959 30.69 -20.80 -5.05
C SER A 959 29.46 -21.31 -4.28
N GLN A 960 28.27 -21.30 -4.88
CA GLN A 960 27.06 -21.85 -4.26
C GLN A 960 27.17 -23.38 -4.09
N VAL A 961 27.65 -24.08 -5.13
CA VAL A 961 27.89 -25.54 -5.06
C VAL A 961 28.95 -25.87 -4.00
N ALA A 962 30.04 -25.11 -3.92
CA ALA A 962 31.07 -25.28 -2.89
C ALA A 962 30.53 -25.02 -1.47
N ARG A 963 29.71 -23.98 -1.30
CA ARG A 963 29.04 -23.65 -0.04
C ARG A 963 28.15 -24.79 0.45
N LEU A 964 27.44 -25.46 -0.46
CA LEU A 964 26.62 -26.63 -0.15
C LEU A 964 27.47 -27.86 0.16
N ARG A 965 28.45 -28.21 -0.69
CA ARG A 965 29.34 -29.36 -0.46
C ARG A 965 30.11 -29.29 0.86
N ARG A 966 30.66 -28.12 1.22
CA ARG A 966 31.35 -27.94 2.51
C ARG A 966 30.45 -28.15 3.72
N PHE A 967 29.17 -27.84 3.57
CA PHE A 967 28.20 -28.09 4.64
C PHE A 967 27.83 -29.58 4.72
N LEU A 968 27.61 -30.23 3.58
CA LEU A 968 27.25 -31.65 3.53
C LEU A 968 28.44 -32.56 3.84
N ASP A 969 29.67 -32.17 3.53
CA ASP A 969 30.88 -32.98 3.70
C ASP A 969 32.09 -32.06 3.89
N GLY A 970 32.27 -31.60 5.13
CA GLY A 970 33.29 -30.61 5.48
C GLY A 970 34.73 -31.15 5.46
N GLU A 971 34.92 -32.47 5.52
CA GLU A 971 36.24 -33.11 5.51
C GLU A 971 36.75 -33.35 4.10
N LYS A 972 35.85 -33.54 3.13
CA LYS A 972 36.22 -33.81 1.75
C LYS A 972 36.59 -32.54 0.99
N VAL A 973 37.81 -32.51 0.47
CA VAL A 973 38.27 -31.49 -0.47
C VAL A 973 37.80 -31.87 -1.87
N TRP A 974 37.28 -30.89 -2.62
CA TRP A 974 36.72 -31.06 -3.96
C TRP A 974 37.51 -30.20 -4.95
N ASP A 975 38.06 -30.83 -5.99
CA ASP A 975 38.89 -30.17 -7.01
C ASP A 975 38.26 -30.21 -8.42
N ASP A 976 36.99 -30.64 -8.52
CA ASP A 976 36.24 -30.80 -9.77
C ASP A 976 35.50 -29.54 -10.23
N TYR A 977 35.79 -28.39 -9.62
CA TYR A 977 35.19 -27.11 -10.02
C TYR A 977 35.72 -26.64 -11.39
N PRO A 978 34.88 -26.03 -12.24
CA PRO A 978 35.33 -25.47 -13.50
C PRO A 978 36.32 -24.32 -13.25
N GLU A 979 37.50 -24.40 -13.87
CA GLU A 979 38.51 -23.35 -13.78
C GLU A 979 38.05 -22.10 -14.56
N PRO A 980 38.02 -20.91 -13.93
CA PRO A 980 37.64 -19.71 -14.63
C PRO A 980 38.73 -19.31 -15.64
N HIS A 981 38.37 -19.23 -16.92
CA HIS A 981 39.28 -18.77 -17.96
C HIS A 981 39.21 -17.25 -18.06
N PHE A 982 40.00 -16.56 -17.23
CA PHE A 982 40.24 -15.14 -17.42
C PHE A 982 41.15 -14.93 -18.64
N PRO A 983 40.85 -13.96 -19.50
CA PRO A 983 41.70 -13.71 -20.64
C PRO A 983 43.06 -13.20 -20.11
N ASP A 984 44.15 -13.79 -20.62
CA ASP A 984 45.49 -13.58 -20.08
C ASP A 984 45.84 -12.08 -20.11
N TYR A 985 45.93 -11.46 -18.92
CA TYR A 985 46.23 -10.04 -18.78
C TYR A 985 47.57 -9.66 -19.44
N LYS A 986 48.48 -10.64 -19.62
CA LYS A 986 49.74 -10.41 -20.33
C LYS A 986 49.53 -10.09 -21.80
N LYS A 987 48.53 -10.70 -22.46
CA LYS A 987 48.17 -10.34 -23.84
C LYS A 987 47.63 -8.92 -23.95
N TYR A 988 46.86 -8.46 -22.95
CA TYR A 988 46.39 -7.07 -22.89
C TYR A 988 47.51 -6.07 -22.66
N SER A 989 48.51 -6.42 -21.84
CA SER A 989 49.68 -5.55 -21.60
C SER A 989 50.60 -5.42 -22.81
N ALA A 990 50.57 -6.37 -23.74
CA ALA A 990 51.43 -6.40 -24.93
C ALA A 990 50.87 -5.63 -26.13
N GLY A 991 49.64 -5.11 -26.07
CA GLY A 991 49.05 -4.28 -27.12
C GLY A 991 48.69 -5.01 -28.43
N GLU A 992 48.71 -6.35 -28.45
CA GLU A 992 48.18 -7.14 -29.57
C GLU A 992 46.64 -7.17 -29.49
N PHE A 993 45.99 -6.32 -30.28
CA PHE A 993 44.55 -6.36 -30.55
C PHE A 993 44.28 -6.34 -32.06
#